data_AF-A0A523I2H2-F1
#
_entry.id   AF-A0A523I2H2-F1
#
_cell.length_a   1.000
_cell.length_b   1.000
_cell.length_c   1.000
_cell.angle_alpha   90.00
_cell.angle_beta   90.00
_cell.angle_gamma   90.00
#
_symmetry.space_group_name_H-M   'P 1'
#
loop_
_entity.id
_entity.type
_entity.pdbx_description
1 polymer ?
#
loop_
_entity_poly.entity_id
_entity_poly.type
_entity_poly.pdbx_seq_one_letter_code
_entity_poly.pdbx_strand_id
1 'polypeptide(L)'
;AHIWTPWFALFGSMSGFDSIEECFEDLTGHIFALETGLSSDPPMNWRLSALDNYTLVSNSDAHSPPKLGREANVFDTELSYSALFNALKTGDPKQFLGTIEFFPEEGKYHYDGHRKCKVRWDPETTLKHDRICSECGREVTVGVMHRVNSLADRKPGEKPAKRQSFRNLIPLPEIFAEIYNCGVNTKRVNESWEFLLSKLGPELYILEDAPLEEIRKIGGSLLSEGIRRVRNGDVHIASGYDGEYGTIRLFEDQERAKYSSQLGFFEEQIKSRLNSKQKLKISDETKKPNHGTSKISTTSNIKDKKCKQTPDQTFLKKSARVEQGLAALRGLNREQKQAVLCVDKPLMIIAGPGTGKTRTLTHRIAYLVAKNGVAPQNILALTFTNRAAQQMVERLNNLLDPGKTNELTLKTFHALGAQILRQDGHRIGVAATFSICSHRDQLTILKNTTSGLKKKDLKQTLDEISKAKSQLLSPENCNENFSSEFKNTYQKYQSELTRNHMLDFDDLIFYPVQLFRENASFLDKYATRFKWISVDEYQDINFAQYQLLKLLTSAGNNLCAIGDPDQAIYGFRSANKDFFLKFQQDFPDTKTIILSQNYRSTQSILNASSQVISKSSERKDSDIWSEIMSQTKLEIFSAPTDKAEAEFVVHEIEKMVGGTSYFSFDSGRVIDEAVGAQATFSDFAVLFRLHAQSRLLVEAFQRSGIPYQTVGETPFYEQKEICKIISYLKSVNAPDSNFHKKNFQNSHRKNYALDSSYKNKNLKVAEIIEGVVKELFSPDYFNKNEKQKLLLNQLILRSKPFEGQLDDFLDSTVLQTETDEYDPRADRVTLMTLHASKGLEFSVIFIVGCEEDLIPYQKKGEDSDIEEERRLFYVGMTRTRKKLVLMNAKKRFLFGERCENSPSRFLNDIEEALKEIKKREFKKKITDEKKQNQMNLF
;
A
#
# COMPACT_ATOMS: atom_id res chain seq x y z
N ALA A 1 29.35 -13.55 -1.29
CA ALA A 1 28.44 -13.59 -0.14
C ALA A 1 28.95 -12.61 0.90
N HIS A 2 28.06 -11.99 1.67
CA HIS A 2 28.41 -11.40 2.95
C HIS A 2 27.74 -12.24 4.03
N ILE A 3 28.30 -12.24 5.25
CA ILE A 3 27.75 -13.01 6.36
C ILE A 3 26.94 -12.10 7.29
N TRP A 4 25.76 -12.57 7.67
CA TRP A 4 24.90 -12.01 8.73
C TRP A 4 24.67 -13.07 9.80
N THR A 5 25.01 -12.79 11.06
CA THR A 5 24.77 -13.72 12.18
C THR A 5 23.91 -13.08 13.27
N PRO A 6 22.69 -13.59 13.52
CA PRO A 6 21.72 -12.90 14.38
C PRO A 6 21.94 -13.10 15.89
N TRP A 7 22.87 -13.96 16.33
CA TRP A 7 22.95 -14.33 17.76
C TRP A 7 24.27 -14.10 18.46
N PHE A 8 25.37 -14.06 17.75
CA PHE A 8 26.62 -13.46 18.18
C PHE A 8 27.38 -13.14 16.88
N ALA A 9 28.32 -12.19 16.91
CA ALA A 9 29.27 -12.02 15.81
C ALA A 9 29.87 -13.39 15.43
N LEU A 10 30.48 -13.52 14.25
CA LEU A 10 31.07 -14.78 13.74
C LEU A 10 31.83 -15.61 14.82
N PHE A 11 32.43 -14.92 15.79
CA PHE A 11 33.09 -15.47 16.97
C PHE A 11 32.34 -15.24 18.29
N GLY A 12 31.06 -15.56 18.33
CA GLY A 12 30.32 -15.63 19.58
C GLY A 12 30.93 -16.61 20.56
N SER A 13 30.73 -16.39 21.85
CA SER A 13 31.10 -17.36 22.87
C SER A 13 30.39 -18.72 22.69
N MET A 14 29.32 -18.76 21.89
CA MET A 14 28.53 -19.95 21.56
C MET A 14 28.60 -20.38 20.09
N SER A 15 29.43 -19.75 19.23
CA SER A 15 29.46 -20.08 17.79
C SER A 15 30.05 -21.47 17.52
N GLY A 16 30.90 -21.98 18.41
CA GLY A 16 31.51 -23.31 18.30
C GLY A 16 32.65 -23.43 17.28
N PHE A 17 32.93 -22.36 16.51
CA PHE A 17 33.98 -22.33 15.48
C PHE A 17 35.06 -21.30 15.82
N ASP A 18 36.32 -21.65 15.58
CA ASP A 18 37.49 -20.80 15.81
C ASP A 18 37.99 -20.09 14.54
N SER A 19 37.47 -20.44 13.37
CA SER A 19 37.83 -19.82 12.08
C SER A 19 36.65 -19.73 11.11
N ILE A 20 36.78 -18.89 10.07
CA ILE A 20 35.76 -18.75 9.02
C ILE A 20 35.73 -20.01 8.16
N GLU A 21 36.90 -20.58 7.91
CA GLU A 21 37.10 -21.81 7.15
C GLU A 21 36.40 -23.00 7.80
N GLU A 22 36.43 -23.09 9.14
CA GLU A 22 35.71 -24.12 9.88
C GLU A 22 34.19 -23.94 9.83
N CYS A 23 33.73 -22.68 9.78
CA CYS A 23 32.30 -22.36 9.78
C CYS A 23 31.66 -22.50 8.39
N PHE A 24 32.39 -22.18 7.31
CA PHE A 24 31.84 -22.12 5.94
C PHE A 24 32.50 -23.06 4.95
N GLU A 25 33.54 -23.79 5.34
CA GLU A 25 34.22 -24.81 4.54
C GLU A 25 34.53 -24.33 3.10
N ASP A 26 34.00 -25.03 2.10
CA ASP A 26 34.19 -24.77 0.66
C ASP A 26 33.58 -23.42 0.20
N LEU A 27 32.66 -22.86 0.97
CA LEU A 27 32.03 -21.56 0.67
C LEU A 27 32.87 -20.36 1.09
N THR A 28 33.92 -20.55 1.88
CA THR A 28 34.76 -19.47 2.43
C THR A 28 35.30 -18.54 1.35
N GLY A 29 35.75 -19.10 0.21
CA GLY A 29 36.28 -18.32 -0.91
C GLY A 29 35.27 -17.41 -1.63
N HIS A 30 33.97 -17.56 -1.34
CA HIS A 30 32.92 -16.71 -1.88
C HIS A 30 32.58 -15.53 -0.97
N ILE A 31 33.14 -15.48 0.23
CA ILE A 31 32.83 -14.49 1.26
C ILE A 31 33.77 -13.29 1.09
N PHE A 32 33.21 -12.08 1.07
CA PHE A 32 34.00 -10.84 0.91
C PHE A 32 33.68 -9.77 1.96
N ALA A 33 32.63 -9.96 2.75
CA ALA A 33 32.23 -9.02 3.79
C ALA A 33 31.62 -9.76 5.00
N LEU A 34 31.84 -9.22 6.19
CA LEU A 34 31.44 -9.80 7.47
C LEU A 34 30.75 -8.75 8.34
N GLU A 35 29.59 -9.08 8.90
CA GLU A 35 28.91 -8.19 9.83
C GLU A 35 29.53 -8.25 11.23
N THR A 36 29.79 -7.08 11.84
CA THR A 36 30.28 -6.93 13.22
C THR A 36 29.19 -7.24 14.26
N GLY A 37 27.93 -6.97 13.91
CA GLY A 37 26.74 -7.17 14.75
C GLY A 37 26.72 -6.25 15.98
N LEU A 38 25.61 -6.24 16.73
CA LEU A 38 25.41 -5.33 17.88
C LEU A 38 26.32 -5.60 19.10
N SER A 39 27.13 -6.65 19.06
CA SER A 39 27.92 -7.14 20.21
C SER A 39 29.42 -6.97 20.05
N SER A 40 29.89 -6.50 18.89
CA SER A 40 31.29 -6.21 18.64
C SER A 40 31.43 -5.06 17.65
N ASP A 41 32.55 -4.35 17.69
CA ASP A 41 32.83 -3.22 16.80
C ASP A 41 34.09 -3.48 15.96
N PRO A 42 34.44 -2.61 15.00
CA PRO A 42 35.65 -2.78 14.20
C PRO A 42 36.95 -2.87 15.05
N PRO A 43 37.19 -2.05 16.09
CA PRO A 43 38.32 -2.22 17.02
C PRO A 43 38.45 -3.60 17.64
N MET A 44 37.35 -4.21 18.10
CA MET A 44 37.37 -5.57 18.63
C MET A 44 37.79 -6.58 17.55
N ASN A 45 37.24 -6.46 16.34
CA ASN A 45 37.49 -7.36 15.21
C ASN A 45 38.88 -7.19 14.58
N TRP A 46 39.44 -5.97 14.58
CA TRP A 46 40.80 -5.68 14.11
C TRP A 46 41.88 -6.45 14.85
N ARG A 47 41.56 -6.97 16.05
CA ARG A 47 42.49 -7.77 16.84
C ARG A 47 42.75 -9.17 16.27
N LEU A 48 41.99 -9.58 15.25
CA LEU A 48 42.09 -10.88 14.60
C LEU A 48 42.59 -10.69 13.16
N SER A 49 43.84 -11.03 12.87
CA SER A 49 44.42 -10.86 11.53
C SER A 49 43.73 -11.70 10.44
N ALA A 50 43.07 -12.79 10.83
CA ALA A 50 42.26 -13.62 9.94
C ALA A 50 41.13 -12.83 9.26
N LEU A 51 40.70 -11.70 9.84
CA LEU A 51 39.63 -10.87 9.32
C LEU A 51 40.08 -9.81 8.31
N ASP A 52 41.38 -9.62 8.11
CA ASP A 52 41.94 -8.52 7.30
C ASP A 52 41.53 -8.53 5.83
N ASN A 53 41.17 -9.70 5.30
CA ASN A 53 40.78 -9.87 3.90
C ASN A 53 39.28 -9.64 3.65
N TYR A 54 38.52 -9.33 4.69
CA TYR A 54 37.08 -9.14 4.61
C TYR A 54 36.70 -7.67 4.89
N THR A 55 35.71 -7.17 4.17
CA THR A 55 35.11 -5.87 4.47
C THR A 55 34.19 -6.01 5.68
N LEU A 56 34.52 -5.36 6.80
CA LEU A 56 33.62 -5.29 7.96
C LEU A 56 32.45 -4.37 7.64
N VAL A 57 31.22 -4.84 7.86
CA VAL A 57 29.97 -4.13 7.60
C VAL A 57 29.09 -4.08 8.84
N SER A 58 28.17 -3.12 8.88
CA SER A 58 27.21 -2.94 9.97
C SER A 58 25.80 -2.66 9.43
N ASN A 59 24.78 -3.31 9.99
CA ASN A 59 23.40 -3.25 9.51
C ASN A 59 22.38 -3.10 10.66
N SER A 60 21.45 -2.16 10.51
CA SER A 60 20.35 -1.92 11.46
C SER A 60 19.23 -2.96 11.30
N ASP A 61 18.51 -3.21 12.39
CA ASP A 61 17.19 -3.86 12.32
C ASP A 61 16.18 -2.98 11.58
N ALA A 62 15.90 -3.33 10.32
CA ALA A 62 14.99 -2.59 9.44
C ALA A 62 13.50 -2.75 9.82
N HIS A 63 13.16 -3.60 10.80
CA HIS A 63 11.78 -3.84 11.22
C HIS A 63 11.22 -2.77 12.18
N SER A 64 12.06 -1.85 12.65
CA SER A 64 11.66 -0.75 13.54
C SER A 64 12.11 0.61 12.98
N PRO A 65 11.20 1.42 12.39
CA PRO A 65 11.56 2.70 11.77
C PRO A 65 12.39 3.66 12.65
N PRO A 66 12.17 3.80 13.97
CA PRO A 66 13.02 4.63 14.86
C PRO A 66 14.46 4.11 15.03
N LYS A 67 14.69 2.83 14.70
CA LYS A 67 15.98 2.14 14.80
C LYS A 67 16.70 2.02 13.45
N LEU A 68 16.16 2.61 12.37
CA LEU A 68 16.86 2.70 11.09
C LEU A 68 18.07 3.64 11.18
N GLY A 69 19.17 3.23 10.54
CA GLY A 69 20.40 4.03 10.47
C GLY A 69 21.16 4.11 11.80
N ARG A 70 20.91 3.18 12.72
CA ARG A 70 21.63 3.06 14.00
C ARG A 70 22.93 2.29 13.80
N GLU A 71 22.85 1.16 13.11
CA GLU A 71 23.97 0.41 12.53
C GLU A 71 23.92 0.57 11.00
N ALA A 72 24.98 1.05 10.36
CA ALA A 72 24.93 1.34 8.92
C ALA A 72 26.29 1.31 8.22
N ASN A 73 26.21 1.16 6.89
CA ASN A 73 27.35 1.23 5.99
C ASN A 73 27.36 2.57 5.24
N VAL A 74 28.52 3.20 5.13
CA VAL A 74 28.70 4.50 4.47
C VAL A 74 29.38 4.31 3.12
N PHE A 75 28.72 4.76 2.05
CA PHE A 75 29.21 4.61 0.68
C PHE A 75 29.36 5.96 -0.03
N ASP A 76 30.42 6.10 -0.83
CA ASP A 76 30.59 7.16 -1.83
C ASP A 76 30.64 6.52 -3.23
N THR A 77 29.47 6.15 -3.73
CA THR A 77 29.30 5.46 -5.00
C THR A 77 28.03 5.91 -5.73
N GLU A 78 27.92 5.57 -7.00
CA GLU A 78 26.62 5.66 -7.69
C GLU A 78 25.59 4.77 -7.01
N LEU A 79 24.35 5.25 -6.91
CA LEU A 79 23.25 4.53 -6.25
C LEU A 79 22.74 3.36 -7.13
N SER A 80 23.59 2.33 -7.30
CA SER A 80 23.33 1.13 -8.09
C SER A 80 23.79 -0.11 -7.33
N TYR A 81 23.08 -1.22 -7.52
CA TYR A 81 23.46 -2.51 -6.92
C TYR A 81 24.91 -2.89 -7.27
N SER A 82 25.31 -2.72 -8.53
CA SER A 82 26.66 -3.05 -9.00
C SER A 82 27.74 -2.23 -8.31
N ALA A 83 27.52 -0.94 -8.10
CA ALA A 83 28.50 -0.07 -7.47
C ALA A 83 28.65 -0.40 -5.98
N LEU A 84 27.53 -0.59 -5.25
CA LEU A 84 27.53 -0.99 -3.85
C LEU A 84 28.17 -2.39 -3.65
N PHE A 85 27.80 -3.35 -4.50
CA PHE A 85 28.36 -4.70 -4.47
C PHE A 85 29.88 -4.68 -4.70
N ASN A 86 30.36 -3.92 -5.68
CA ASN A 86 31.79 -3.80 -5.96
C ASN A 86 32.54 -3.09 -4.82
N ALA A 87 31.96 -2.05 -4.22
CA ALA A 87 32.55 -1.36 -3.08
C ALA A 87 32.74 -2.31 -1.89
N LEU A 88 31.73 -3.11 -1.56
CA LEU A 88 31.82 -4.11 -0.49
C LEU A 88 32.81 -5.22 -0.82
N LYS A 89 32.79 -5.73 -2.07
CA LYS A 89 33.66 -6.83 -2.49
C LYS A 89 35.13 -6.43 -2.52
N THR A 90 35.43 -5.19 -2.90
CA THR A 90 36.81 -4.69 -3.00
C THR A 90 37.32 -4.07 -1.71
N GLY A 91 36.40 -3.60 -0.84
CA GLY A 91 36.75 -2.82 0.33
C GLY A 91 37.49 -1.52 -0.02
N ASP A 92 37.23 -0.92 -1.19
CA ASP A 92 37.91 0.31 -1.60
C ASP A 92 37.53 1.46 -0.65
N PRO A 93 38.48 2.04 0.11
CA PRO A 93 38.20 3.10 1.08
C PRO A 93 37.69 4.41 0.44
N LYS A 94 37.77 4.55 -0.90
CA LYS A 94 37.16 5.67 -1.62
C LYS A 94 35.68 5.46 -1.91
N GLN A 95 35.21 4.21 -1.91
CA GLN A 95 33.85 3.82 -2.27
C GLN A 95 33.06 3.33 -1.05
N PHE A 96 33.72 2.61 -0.15
CA PHE A 96 33.21 2.19 1.15
C PHE A 96 33.95 3.00 2.23
N LEU A 97 33.30 4.04 2.74
CA LEU A 97 33.93 5.00 3.66
C LEU A 97 34.05 4.46 5.09
N GLY A 98 33.25 3.45 5.44
CA GLY A 98 33.24 2.87 6.78
C GLY A 98 31.86 2.49 7.29
N THR A 99 31.79 2.28 8.60
CA THR A 99 30.56 1.92 9.31
C THR A 99 30.15 2.94 10.37
N ILE A 100 28.86 2.94 10.68
CA ILE A 100 28.26 3.61 11.84
C ILE A 100 27.92 2.51 12.83
N GLU A 101 28.45 2.61 14.04
CA GLU A 101 28.31 1.59 15.09
C GLU A 101 27.71 2.18 16.37
N PHE A 102 27.13 1.32 17.18
CA PHE A 102 26.79 1.60 18.58
C PHE A 102 27.87 1.03 19.49
N PHE A 103 27.89 1.49 20.75
CA PHE A 103 28.85 0.98 21.73
C PHE A 103 28.51 -0.48 22.11
N PRO A 104 29.33 -1.47 21.73
CA PRO A 104 29.06 -2.87 22.05
C PRO A 104 29.05 -3.13 23.57
N GLU A 105 29.63 -2.23 24.36
CA GLU A 105 29.64 -2.28 25.82
C GLU A 105 28.26 -2.13 26.45
N GLU A 106 27.28 -1.54 25.76
CA GLU A 106 25.89 -1.54 26.23
C GLU A 106 25.28 -2.94 26.26
N GLY A 107 25.85 -3.88 25.50
CA GLY A 107 25.42 -5.27 25.47
C GLY A 107 25.45 -5.96 26.84
N LYS A 108 24.45 -6.80 27.10
CA LYS A 108 24.26 -7.55 28.37
C LYS A 108 25.41 -8.46 28.78
N TYR A 109 26.24 -8.85 27.82
CA TYR A 109 27.27 -9.87 27.98
C TYR A 109 28.58 -9.39 27.35
N HIS A 110 28.91 -8.10 27.48
CA HIS A 110 30.14 -7.58 26.91
C HIS A 110 31.36 -8.07 27.70
N TYR A 111 31.39 -7.85 29.01
CA TYR A 111 32.42 -8.35 29.93
C TYR A 111 32.00 -9.64 30.63
N ASP A 112 33.00 -10.33 31.18
CA ASP A 112 32.77 -11.48 32.03
C ASP A 112 32.17 -11.03 33.36
N GLY A 113 31.35 -11.86 33.98
CA GLY A 113 30.94 -11.56 35.33
C GLY A 113 29.90 -12.46 35.95
N HIS A 114 29.51 -12.08 37.16
CA HIS A 114 28.52 -12.77 37.97
C HIS A 114 27.66 -11.73 38.68
N ARG A 115 26.49 -11.48 38.09
CA ARG A 115 25.52 -10.44 38.47
C ARG A 115 25.13 -10.50 39.94
N LYS A 116 24.90 -11.71 40.47
CA LYS A 116 24.50 -11.91 41.87
C LYS A 116 25.58 -11.40 42.85
N CYS A 117 26.84 -11.44 42.45
CA CYS A 117 27.97 -10.97 43.25
C CYS A 117 28.47 -9.59 42.82
N LYS A 118 27.87 -8.97 41.79
CA LYS A 118 28.35 -7.72 41.16
C LYS A 118 29.81 -7.77 40.71
N VAL A 119 30.28 -8.98 40.39
CA VAL A 119 31.62 -9.19 39.84
C VAL A 119 31.56 -8.92 38.35
N ARG A 120 32.34 -7.95 37.88
CA ARG A 120 32.50 -7.59 36.47
C ARG A 120 33.99 -7.53 36.17
N TRP A 121 34.44 -8.40 35.29
CA TRP A 121 35.86 -8.59 34.98
C TRP A 121 36.11 -8.44 33.49
N ASP A 122 37.22 -7.78 33.16
CA ASP A 122 37.80 -7.91 31.83
C ASP A 122 38.38 -9.34 31.66
N PRO A 123 38.62 -9.78 30.42
CA PRO A 123 39.08 -11.14 30.14
C PRO A 123 40.38 -11.54 30.85
N GLU A 124 41.34 -10.61 31.03
CA GLU A 124 42.60 -10.92 31.70
C GLU A 124 42.39 -11.16 33.20
N THR A 125 41.52 -10.35 33.82
CA THR A 125 41.15 -10.54 35.22
C THR A 125 40.43 -11.86 35.43
N THR A 126 39.53 -12.26 34.53
CA THR A 126 38.85 -13.56 34.58
C THR A 126 39.82 -14.73 34.48
N LEU A 127 40.82 -14.65 33.58
CA LEU A 127 41.84 -15.69 33.44
C LEU A 127 42.72 -15.81 34.69
N LYS A 128 43.05 -14.70 35.35
CA LYS A 128 43.82 -14.71 36.62
C LYS A 128 43.07 -15.38 37.78
N HIS A 129 41.74 -15.46 37.70
CA HIS A 129 40.88 -16.09 38.71
C HIS A 129 40.35 -17.46 38.26
N ASP A 130 40.94 -18.07 37.22
CA ASP A 130 40.54 -19.38 36.68
C ASP A 130 39.04 -19.48 36.34
N ARG A 131 38.43 -18.36 35.92
CA ARG A 131 36.98 -18.21 35.66
C ARG A 131 36.09 -18.41 36.89
N ILE A 132 36.65 -18.42 38.10
CA ILE A 132 35.92 -18.60 39.35
C ILE A 132 35.67 -17.24 40.02
N CYS A 133 34.41 -16.92 40.30
CA CYS A 133 34.00 -15.72 41.00
C CYS A 133 34.63 -15.65 42.40
N SER A 134 35.34 -14.56 42.69
CA SER A 134 36.06 -14.34 43.95
C SER A 134 35.15 -14.31 45.18
N GLU A 135 33.87 -14.00 44.99
CA GLU A 135 32.90 -13.83 46.09
C GLU A 135 32.15 -15.12 46.45
N CYS A 136 31.88 -16.00 45.48
CA CYS A 136 30.99 -17.15 45.70
C CYS A 136 31.54 -18.50 45.24
N GLY A 137 32.73 -18.54 44.62
CA GLY A 137 33.37 -19.77 44.17
C GLY A 137 32.69 -20.46 42.98
N ARG A 138 31.72 -19.82 42.32
CA ARG A 138 31.07 -20.34 41.10
C ARG A 138 31.72 -19.76 39.85
N GLU A 139 31.59 -20.44 38.72
CA GLU A 139 32.07 -19.92 37.44
C GLU A 139 31.38 -18.61 37.06
N VAL A 140 32.15 -17.66 36.52
CA VAL A 140 31.61 -16.42 35.95
C VAL A 140 31.06 -16.67 34.55
N THR A 141 30.02 -15.93 34.17
CA THR A 141 29.50 -15.95 32.81
C THR A 141 30.47 -15.21 31.90
N VAL A 142 30.89 -15.88 30.83
CA VAL A 142 31.88 -15.37 29.87
C VAL A 142 31.20 -14.44 28.86
N GLY A 143 31.73 -13.23 28.72
CA GLY A 143 31.27 -12.21 27.79
C GLY A 143 31.93 -12.27 26.42
N VAL A 144 31.43 -11.47 25.49
CA VAL A 144 31.90 -11.41 24.09
C VAL A 144 33.36 -10.95 24.02
N MET A 145 33.78 -10.01 24.87
CA MET A 145 35.15 -9.52 24.88
C MET A 145 36.17 -10.61 25.25
N HIS A 146 35.79 -11.62 26.05
CA HIS A 146 36.65 -12.75 26.38
C HIS A 146 36.93 -13.63 25.17
N ARG A 147 35.90 -13.86 24.35
CA ARG A 147 36.04 -14.64 23.13
C ARG A 147 36.87 -13.91 22.07
N VAL A 148 36.66 -12.60 21.93
CA VAL A 148 37.55 -11.77 21.09
C VAL A 148 38.98 -11.85 21.61
N ASN A 149 39.19 -11.75 22.92
CA ASN A 149 40.52 -11.84 23.52
C ASN A 149 41.18 -13.22 23.34
N SER A 150 40.40 -14.31 23.37
CA SER A 150 40.93 -15.67 23.20
C SER A 150 41.39 -15.96 21.77
N LEU A 151 40.77 -15.32 20.78
CA LEU A 151 41.10 -15.48 19.36
C LEU A 151 42.04 -14.40 18.82
N ALA A 152 42.19 -13.29 19.55
CA ALA A 152 43.02 -12.17 19.13
C ALA A 152 44.50 -12.57 19.05
N ASP A 153 45.10 -12.36 17.89
CA ASP A 153 46.53 -12.47 17.65
C ASP A 153 47.25 -11.12 17.69
N ARG A 154 46.49 -10.02 17.82
CA ARG A 154 46.98 -8.66 17.99
C ARG A 154 46.63 -8.06 19.34
N LYS A 155 47.50 -7.17 19.81
CA LYS A 155 47.28 -6.45 21.07
C LYS A 155 46.13 -5.43 20.93
N PRO A 156 45.43 -5.09 22.02
CA PRO A 156 44.45 -4.01 22.02
C PRO A 156 45.04 -2.71 21.42
N GLY A 157 44.35 -2.13 20.45
CA GLY A 157 44.75 -0.89 19.77
C GLY A 157 45.63 -1.07 18.52
N GLU A 158 46.14 -2.28 18.24
CA GLU A 158 46.78 -2.59 16.96
C GLU A 158 45.75 -2.62 15.83
N LYS A 159 46.13 -2.13 14.64
CA LYS A 159 45.20 -1.89 13.52
C LYS A 159 45.71 -2.51 12.23
N PRO A 160 44.85 -3.11 11.38
CA PRO A 160 45.25 -3.61 10.08
C PRO A 160 45.60 -2.47 9.10
N ALA A 161 46.41 -2.80 8.10
CA ALA A 161 46.89 -1.84 7.11
C ALA A 161 45.76 -1.24 6.25
N LYS A 162 44.74 -2.04 5.92
CA LYS A 162 43.57 -1.66 5.11
C LYS A 162 42.30 -1.49 5.95
N ARG A 163 42.41 -0.87 7.13
CA ARG A 163 41.24 -0.64 7.99
C ARG A 163 40.26 0.34 7.34
N GLN A 164 38.97 0.07 7.53
CA GLN A 164 37.92 1.03 7.24
C GLN A 164 37.72 1.97 8.43
N SER A 165 37.18 3.16 8.17
CA SER A 165 36.81 4.07 9.26
C SER A 165 35.54 3.55 9.93
N PHE A 166 35.32 3.94 11.18
CA PHE A 166 34.06 3.73 11.86
C PHE A 166 33.78 4.91 12.78
N ARG A 167 32.53 5.07 13.20
CA ARG A 167 32.12 6.09 14.17
C ARG A 167 31.03 5.54 15.07
N ASN A 168 31.15 5.86 16.36
CA ASN A 168 30.14 5.49 17.35
C ASN A 168 29.12 6.60 17.49
N LEU A 169 27.84 6.25 17.52
CA LEU A 169 26.76 7.19 17.76
C LEU A 169 25.98 6.84 19.03
N ILE A 170 25.44 7.88 19.68
CA ILE A 170 24.41 7.75 20.72
C ILE A 170 23.15 8.44 20.18
N PRO A 171 21.97 7.78 20.20
CA PRO A 171 20.72 8.37 19.79
C PRO A 171 20.44 9.68 20.51
N LEU A 172 19.97 10.66 19.76
CA LEU A 172 19.65 11.96 20.30
C LEU A 172 18.63 11.91 21.46
N PRO A 173 17.60 11.01 21.46
CA PRO A 173 16.73 10.81 22.62
C PRO A 173 17.46 10.33 23.88
N GLU A 174 18.51 9.52 23.75
CA GLU A 174 19.32 9.03 24.88
C GLU A 174 20.19 10.13 25.46
N ILE A 175 20.80 10.97 24.61
CA ILE A 175 21.52 12.17 25.03
C ILE A 175 20.58 13.10 25.81
N PHE A 176 19.35 13.34 25.32
CA PHE A 176 18.37 14.15 26.02
C PHE A 176 17.90 13.52 27.34
N ALA A 177 17.67 12.20 27.35
CA ALA A 177 17.27 11.46 28.55
C ALA A 177 18.32 11.58 29.65
N GLU A 178 19.60 11.50 29.27
CA GLU A 178 20.72 11.69 30.18
C GLU A 178 20.78 13.14 30.71
N ILE A 179 20.69 14.14 29.82
CA ILE A 179 20.70 15.57 30.19
C ILE A 179 19.54 15.91 31.15
N TYR A 180 18.36 15.36 30.91
CA TYR A 180 17.17 15.62 31.71
C TYR A 180 17.01 14.69 32.91
N ASN A 181 17.91 13.72 33.07
CA ASN A 181 17.86 12.68 34.09
C ASN A 181 16.48 12.00 34.16
N CYS A 182 15.99 11.56 33.01
CA CYS A 182 14.68 10.92 32.89
C CYS A 182 14.71 9.79 31.85
N GLY A 183 13.61 9.05 31.71
CA GLY A 183 13.53 7.98 30.71
C GLY A 183 13.48 8.53 29.27
N VAL A 184 14.04 7.77 28.32
CA VAL A 184 14.05 8.08 26.87
C VAL A 184 12.65 8.28 26.29
N ASN A 185 11.65 7.58 26.82
CA ASN A 185 10.26 7.63 26.35
C ASN A 185 9.43 8.76 27.00
N THR A 186 10.06 9.66 27.75
CA THR A 186 9.33 10.76 28.39
C THR A 186 8.90 11.81 27.37
N LYS A 187 7.74 12.43 27.61
CA LYS A 187 7.21 13.50 26.77
C LYS A 187 8.21 14.64 26.55
N ARG A 188 8.97 14.98 27.60
CA ARG A 188 10.01 16.02 27.58
C ARG A 188 11.13 15.72 26.57
N VAL A 189 11.61 14.47 26.55
CA VAL A 189 12.64 14.03 25.59
C VAL A 189 12.10 14.10 24.17
N ASN A 190 10.90 13.57 23.93
CA ASN A 190 10.28 13.57 22.60
C ASN A 190 10.03 15.00 22.07
N GLU A 191 9.50 15.90 22.91
CA GLU A 191 9.27 17.31 22.52
C GLU A 191 10.58 18.02 22.17
N SER A 192 11.66 17.76 22.93
CA SER A 192 12.98 18.37 22.69
C SER A 192 13.66 17.80 21.44
N TRP A 193 13.52 16.49 21.22
CA TRP A 193 13.98 15.79 20.03
C TRP A 193 13.28 16.30 18.77
N GLU A 194 11.95 16.31 18.74
CA GLU A 194 11.16 16.85 17.62
C GLU A 194 11.47 18.33 17.34
N PHE A 195 11.63 19.13 18.41
CA PHE A 195 12.00 20.54 18.27
C PHE A 195 13.35 20.70 17.56
N LEU A 196 14.37 19.94 17.97
CA LEU A 196 15.70 20.02 17.37
C LEU A 196 15.69 19.57 15.91
N LEU A 197 14.99 18.47 15.59
CA LEU A 197 14.82 17.99 14.21
C LEU A 197 14.15 19.05 13.32
N SER A 198 13.12 19.73 13.84
CA SER A 198 12.42 20.79 13.10
C SER A 198 13.29 22.01 12.78
N LYS A 199 14.42 22.17 13.47
CA LYS A 199 15.31 23.34 13.35
C LYS A 199 16.61 23.05 12.63
N LEU A 200 17.21 21.90 12.91
CA LEU A 200 18.53 21.53 12.40
C LEU A 200 18.47 20.43 11.33
N GLY A 201 17.32 19.78 11.14
CA GLY A 201 17.16 18.73 10.13
C GLY A 201 17.23 17.31 10.70
N PRO A 202 17.52 16.29 9.87
CA PRO A 202 17.52 14.88 10.28
C PRO A 202 18.51 14.56 11.40
N GLU A 203 18.20 13.54 12.21
CA GLU A 203 19.00 13.18 13.39
C GLU A 203 20.46 12.88 13.07
N LEU A 204 20.73 12.08 12.02
CA LEU A 204 22.11 11.74 11.63
C LEU A 204 22.92 12.98 11.26
N TYR A 205 22.33 13.92 10.53
CA TYR A 205 22.98 15.20 10.23
C TYR A 205 23.30 15.98 11.52
N ILE A 206 22.41 15.98 12.51
CA ILE A 206 22.66 16.65 13.79
C ILE A 206 23.80 15.98 14.56
N LEU A 207 23.79 14.66 14.62
CA LEU A 207 24.79 13.90 15.36
C LEU A 207 26.17 13.98 14.69
N GLU A 208 26.25 14.04 13.37
CA GLU A 208 27.51 13.95 12.61
C GLU A 208 28.04 15.29 12.11
N ASP A 209 27.22 16.04 11.38
CA ASP A 209 27.69 17.12 10.51
C ASP A 209 27.33 18.52 11.02
N ALA A 210 26.23 18.66 11.75
CA ALA A 210 25.72 19.95 12.16
C ALA A 210 26.78 20.72 12.99
N PRO A 211 27.01 22.02 12.74
CA PRO A 211 27.98 22.80 13.49
C PRO A 211 27.62 22.87 14.98
N LEU A 212 28.60 22.60 15.86
CA LEU A 212 28.39 22.59 17.32
C LEU A 212 27.85 23.92 17.86
N GLU A 213 28.19 25.05 17.24
CA GLU A 213 27.68 26.37 17.59
C GLU A 213 26.18 26.54 17.29
N GLU A 214 25.69 25.93 16.20
CA GLU A 214 24.26 25.95 15.88
C GLU A 214 23.47 25.04 16.83
N ILE A 215 24.01 23.87 17.14
CA ILE A 215 23.47 22.98 18.17
C ILE A 215 23.43 23.70 19.51
N ARG A 216 24.50 24.40 19.89
CA ARG A 216 24.58 25.15 21.15
C ARG A 216 23.53 26.24 21.22
N LYS A 217 23.34 26.98 20.14
CA LYS A 217 22.36 28.07 20.05
C LYS A 217 20.92 27.57 20.17
N ILE A 218 20.63 26.37 19.65
CA ILE A 218 19.26 25.86 19.53
C ILE A 218 18.92 24.85 20.62
N GLY A 219 19.79 23.89 20.92
CA GLY A 219 19.58 22.83 21.90
C GLY A 219 20.33 23.02 23.22
N GLY A 220 21.12 24.08 23.35
CA GLY A 220 21.82 24.44 24.58
C GLY A 220 23.26 23.93 24.68
N SER A 221 23.97 24.43 25.69
CA SER A 221 25.38 24.11 25.98
C SER A 221 25.61 22.64 26.27
N LEU A 222 24.77 22.04 27.13
CA LEU A 222 24.86 20.61 27.49
C LEU A 222 24.65 19.71 26.28
N LEU A 223 23.69 19.99 25.40
CA LEU A 223 23.46 19.16 24.22
C LEU A 223 24.62 19.25 23.23
N SER A 224 25.12 20.47 22.98
CA SER A 224 26.28 20.70 22.12
C SER A 224 27.52 19.99 22.65
N GLU A 225 27.76 20.08 23.96
CA GLU A 225 28.87 19.39 24.62
C GLU A 225 28.69 17.86 24.58
N GLY A 226 27.46 17.35 24.77
CA GLY A 226 27.16 15.93 24.66
C GLY A 226 27.44 15.39 23.26
N ILE A 227 27.01 16.09 22.21
CA ILE A 227 27.28 15.72 20.82
C ILE A 227 28.79 15.84 20.51
N ARG A 228 29.48 16.87 21.01
CA ARG A 228 30.95 16.99 20.88
C ARG A 228 31.66 15.78 21.50
N ARG A 229 31.25 15.37 22.71
CA ARG A 229 31.81 14.22 23.41
C ARG A 229 31.60 12.93 22.63
N VAL A 230 30.39 12.69 22.11
CA VAL A 230 30.10 11.53 21.23
C VAL A 230 31.00 11.55 19.98
N ARG A 231 31.09 12.69 19.27
CA ARG A 231 31.92 12.82 18.06
C ARG A 231 33.41 12.57 18.30
N ASN A 232 33.90 12.88 19.50
CA ASN A 232 35.29 12.67 19.90
C ASN A 232 35.54 11.29 20.54
N GLY A 233 34.49 10.53 20.85
CA GLY A 233 34.60 9.31 21.66
C GLY A 233 34.87 9.55 23.15
N ASP A 234 34.66 10.78 23.64
CA ASP A 234 34.87 11.19 25.03
C ASP A 234 33.69 10.73 25.91
N VAL A 235 33.48 9.43 26.07
CA VAL A 235 32.34 8.85 26.81
C VAL A 235 32.78 7.97 27.98
N HIS A 236 31.99 7.92 29.04
CA HIS A 236 32.23 7.04 30.19
C HIS A 236 31.46 5.73 30.01
N ILE A 237 32.20 4.63 29.93
CA ILE A 237 31.65 3.32 29.61
C ILE A 237 31.61 2.44 30.85
N ALA A 238 30.42 1.98 31.21
CA ALA A 238 30.24 0.87 32.13
C ALA A 238 29.63 -0.32 31.38
N SER A 239 30.47 -1.17 30.80
CA SER A 239 30.09 -2.40 30.10
C SER A 239 29.12 -3.30 30.88
N GLY A 240 28.21 -3.93 30.15
CA GLY A 240 27.31 -4.95 30.68
C GLY A 240 28.00 -6.29 30.91
N TYR A 241 27.39 -7.10 31.77
CA TYR A 241 27.88 -8.42 32.18
C TYR A 241 26.72 -9.26 32.76
N ASP A 242 26.76 -10.58 32.60
CA ASP A 242 25.80 -11.55 33.16
C ASP A 242 24.32 -11.09 33.12
N GLY A 243 23.87 -10.65 31.94
CA GLY A 243 22.48 -10.27 31.69
C GLY A 243 22.11 -8.83 32.06
N GLU A 244 23.03 -8.06 32.64
CA GLU A 244 22.89 -6.62 32.90
C GLU A 244 23.40 -5.81 31.71
N TYR A 245 22.56 -4.91 31.17
CA TYR A 245 22.98 -3.96 30.14
C TYR A 245 24.06 -3.03 30.68
N GLY A 246 25.03 -2.71 29.82
CA GLY A 246 25.97 -1.64 30.11
C GLY A 246 25.31 -0.27 30.02
N THR A 247 26.03 0.75 30.47
CA THR A 247 25.61 2.14 30.37
C THR A 247 26.73 2.98 29.81
N ILE A 248 26.42 3.77 28.77
CA ILE A 248 27.26 4.86 28.31
C ILE A 248 26.76 6.14 28.99
N ARG A 249 27.69 6.92 29.55
CA ARG A 249 27.39 8.21 30.17
C ARG A 249 28.25 9.29 29.54
N LEU A 250 27.62 10.40 29.17
CA LEU A 250 28.27 11.58 28.65
C LEU A 250 28.73 12.55 29.73
N PHE A 251 28.06 12.56 30.90
CA PHE A 251 28.33 13.54 31.96
C PHE A 251 28.40 12.91 33.34
N GLU A 252 29.28 13.45 34.20
CA GLU A 252 29.27 13.15 35.63
C GLU A 252 28.13 13.89 36.36
N ASP A 253 27.65 13.32 37.47
CA ASP A 253 26.51 13.88 38.23
C ASP A 253 26.78 15.31 38.74
N GLN A 254 28.04 15.65 39.04
CA GLN A 254 28.46 16.99 39.49
C GLN A 254 28.50 18.02 38.35
N GLU A 255 28.82 17.60 37.12
CA GLU A 255 28.82 18.47 35.94
C GLU A 255 27.39 18.89 35.58
N ARG A 256 26.43 17.95 35.64
CA ARG A 256 25.00 18.23 35.37
C ARG A 256 24.42 19.27 36.32
N ALA A 257 24.82 19.24 37.59
CA ALA A 257 24.35 20.18 38.61
C ALA A 257 24.81 21.62 38.33
N LYS A 258 26.04 21.82 37.83
CA LYS A 258 26.60 23.14 37.46
C LYS A 258 25.87 23.82 36.30
N TYR A 259 25.28 23.04 35.39
CA TYR A 259 24.59 23.55 34.20
C TYR A 259 23.05 23.56 34.32
N SER A 260 22.49 23.09 35.44
CA SER A 260 21.03 22.96 35.62
C SER A 260 20.29 24.30 35.65
N SER A 261 20.97 25.40 35.98
CA SER A 261 20.43 26.77 35.97
C SER A 261 20.11 27.30 34.56
N GLN A 262 20.68 26.71 33.50
CA GLN A 262 20.39 27.08 32.10
C GLN A 262 19.20 26.31 31.49
N LEU A 263 18.76 25.20 32.09
CA LEU A 263 17.63 24.39 31.61
C LEU A 263 16.28 25.14 31.74
N GLY A 264 16.14 26.02 32.72
CA GLY A 264 14.93 26.83 32.93
C GLY A 264 14.67 27.84 31.80
N PHE A 265 15.73 28.45 31.25
CA PHE A 265 15.64 29.41 30.14
C PHE A 265 15.23 28.74 28.82
N PHE A 266 15.69 27.50 28.60
CA PHE A 266 15.31 26.70 27.44
C PHE A 266 13.83 26.27 27.52
N GLU A 267 13.36 25.90 28.71
CA GLU A 267 11.95 25.59 28.97
C GLU A 267 11.03 26.80 28.74
N GLU A 268 11.43 28.00 29.17
CA GLU A 268 10.67 29.23 28.91
C GLU A 268 10.66 29.60 27.42
N GLN A 269 11.74 29.37 26.67
CA GLN A 269 11.76 29.59 25.21
C GLN A 269 10.88 28.59 24.43
N ILE A 270 10.83 27.33 24.86
CA ILE A 270 9.95 26.31 24.27
C ILE A 270 8.48 26.66 24.57
N LYS A 271 8.15 26.93 25.85
CA LYS A 271 6.77 27.26 26.29
C LYS A 271 6.29 28.60 25.71
N SER A 272 7.13 29.64 25.65
CA SER A 272 6.75 30.95 25.10
C SER A 272 6.59 30.93 23.58
N ARG A 273 7.40 30.15 22.84
CA ARG A 273 7.30 30.09 21.37
C ARG A 273 6.20 29.17 20.85
N LEU A 274 5.88 28.07 21.54
CA LEU A 274 4.71 27.25 21.24
C LEU A 274 3.41 28.05 21.40
N ASN A 275 3.35 28.98 22.36
CA ASN A 275 2.23 29.90 22.53
C ASN A 275 2.20 31.05 21.48
N SER A 276 3.35 31.48 20.95
CA SER A 276 3.45 32.61 20.00
C SER A 276 3.20 32.26 18.52
N LYS A 277 3.17 30.96 18.15
CA LYS A 277 2.96 30.51 16.75
C LYS A 277 1.54 30.75 16.18
N GLN A 278 0.67 31.45 16.91
CA GLN A 278 -0.65 31.89 16.40
C GLN A 278 -0.64 33.21 15.62
N LYS A 279 0.47 33.96 15.56
CA LYS A 279 0.53 35.19 14.75
C LYS A 279 1.92 35.38 14.15
N LEU A 280 2.10 35.02 12.88
CA LEU A 280 2.96 35.71 11.91
C LEU A 280 2.78 35.09 10.52
N LYS A 281 2.24 35.91 9.60
CA LYS A 281 2.19 35.66 8.16
C LYS A 281 3.62 35.72 7.61
N ILE A 282 4.00 34.77 6.74
CA ILE A 282 5.26 34.84 5.98
C ILE A 282 4.95 35.44 4.61
N SER A 283 5.57 36.59 4.36
CA SER A 283 5.79 37.21 3.07
C SER A 283 6.83 36.44 2.27
N ASP A 284 6.59 36.31 0.97
CA ASP A 284 7.56 35.90 -0.05
C ASP A 284 8.82 36.74 0.06
N GLU A 285 9.98 36.09 0.22
CA GLU A 285 11.21 36.51 -0.45
C GLU A 285 12.24 35.38 -0.50
N THR A 286 12.72 35.17 -1.71
CA THR A 286 13.71 34.19 -2.18
C THR A 286 15.08 34.29 -1.51
N LYS A 287 15.74 33.14 -1.26
CA LYS A 287 17.19 32.94 -1.50
C LYS A 287 17.55 31.45 -1.48
N LYS A 288 17.97 30.93 -2.63
CA LYS A 288 18.61 29.61 -2.81
C LYS A 288 20.09 29.69 -2.35
N PRO A 289 20.66 28.65 -1.72
CA PRO A 289 22.11 28.57 -1.55
C PRO A 289 22.78 28.08 -2.83
N ASN A 290 23.86 28.77 -3.22
CA ASN A 290 24.73 28.48 -4.35
C ASN A 290 25.60 27.24 -4.06
N HIS A 291 25.53 26.22 -4.91
CA HIS A 291 26.63 25.27 -5.10
C HIS A 291 27.40 25.64 -6.38
N GLY A 292 28.64 26.06 -6.19
CA GLY A 292 29.59 26.38 -7.25
C GLY A 292 30.02 25.13 -8.00
N THR A 293 29.91 25.18 -9.33
CA THR A 293 30.49 24.21 -10.25
C THR A 293 31.89 24.67 -10.63
N SER A 294 32.91 23.89 -10.26
CA SER A 294 34.28 24.10 -10.70
C SER A 294 34.48 23.48 -12.07
N LYS A 295 34.94 24.28 -13.03
CA LYS A 295 35.39 23.87 -14.36
C LYS A 295 36.77 23.22 -14.25
N ILE A 296 36.93 22.01 -14.79
CA ILE A 296 38.25 21.48 -15.17
C ILE A 296 38.30 21.39 -16.69
N SER A 297 39.17 22.22 -17.25
CA SER A 297 39.64 22.22 -18.63
C SER A 297 40.60 21.05 -18.88
N THR A 298 40.43 20.34 -19.98
CA THR A 298 41.58 19.79 -20.73
C THR A 298 41.30 19.84 -22.22
N THR A 299 42.12 20.63 -22.90
CA THR A 299 42.29 20.68 -24.35
C THR A 299 43.08 19.48 -24.85
N SER A 300 42.70 18.89 -25.97
CA SER A 300 43.61 18.75 -27.13
C SER A 300 42.87 18.32 -28.40
N ASN A 301 43.22 19.02 -29.47
CA ASN A 301 42.77 18.88 -30.85
C ASN A 301 43.08 17.52 -31.45
N ILE A 302 42.26 17.06 -32.40
CA ILE A 302 42.69 16.69 -33.77
C ILE A 302 41.50 16.94 -34.73
N LYS A 303 41.81 17.62 -35.84
CA LYS A 303 40.93 17.95 -36.96
C LYS A 303 40.65 16.70 -37.79
N ASP A 304 39.44 16.55 -38.33
CA ASP A 304 39.27 16.42 -39.79
C ASP A 304 37.84 16.56 -40.34
N LYS A 305 37.75 17.48 -41.31
CA LYS A 305 36.94 17.59 -42.55
C LYS A 305 35.48 17.08 -42.64
N LYS A 306 34.60 18.08 -42.79
CA LYS A 306 33.43 18.23 -43.69
C LYS A 306 32.96 17.01 -44.52
N CYS A 307 31.65 16.74 -44.46
CA CYS A 307 30.79 16.84 -45.64
C CYS A 307 29.32 17.13 -45.26
N LYS A 308 28.74 18.14 -45.91
CA LYS A 308 27.33 18.54 -45.82
C LYS A 308 26.48 17.65 -46.73
N GLN A 309 25.53 16.91 -46.18
CA GLN A 309 24.25 16.61 -46.83
C GLN A 309 23.18 16.53 -45.75
N THR A 310 22.22 17.45 -45.78
CA THR A 310 21.01 17.43 -44.94
C THR A 310 20.07 16.34 -45.45
N PRO A 311 19.74 15.30 -44.67
CA PRO A 311 18.61 14.44 -44.96
C PRO A 311 17.34 15.14 -44.49
N ASP A 312 16.39 15.23 -45.41
CA ASP A 312 15.04 15.72 -45.27
C ASP A 312 14.40 15.41 -43.90
N GLN A 313 14.10 16.45 -43.10
CA GLN A 313 13.50 16.33 -41.76
C GLN A 313 12.13 15.61 -41.76
N THR A 314 11.48 15.53 -42.92
CA THR A 314 10.23 14.78 -43.09
C THR A 314 10.45 13.26 -43.08
N PHE A 315 11.61 12.77 -43.53
CA PHE A 315 11.95 11.34 -43.54
C PHE A 315 12.32 10.83 -42.14
N LEU A 316 13.06 11.63 -41.35
CA LEU A 316 13.42 11.33 -39.97
C LEU A 316 12.21 11.28 -39.01
N LYS A 317 11.19 12.13 -39.24
CA LYS A 317 9.92 12.06 -38.48
C LYS A 317 9.08 10.83 -38.87
N LYS A 318 9.16 10.38 -40.13
CA LYS A 318 8.49 9.16 -40.60
C LYS A 318 9.16 7.90 -40.05
N SER A 319 10.49 7.82 -40.02
CA SER A 319 11.21 6.67 -39.45
C SER A 319 11.01 6.54 -37.94
N ALA A 320 11.05 7.66 -37.19
CA ALA A 320 10.79 7.68 -35.75
C ALA A 320 9.35 7.24 -35.39
N ARG A 321 8.34 7.65 -36.19
CA ARG A 321 6.95 7.18 -36.04
C ARG A 321 6.79 5.68 -36.34
N VAL A 322 7.55 5.16 -37.30
CA VAL A 322 7.53 3.72 -37.63
C VAL A 322 8.17 2.89 -36.52
N GLU A 323 9.29 3.34 -35.93
CA GLU A 323 9.94 2.68 -34.78
C GLU A 323 9.08 2.70 -33.51
N GLN A 324 8.46 3.84 -33.18
CA GLN A 324 7.54 3.95 -32.03
C GLN A 324 6.27 3.09 -32.21
N GLY A 325 5.71 3.03 -33.43
CA GLY A 325 4.58 2.15 -33.74
C GLY A 325 4.91 0.65 -33.66
N LEU A 326 6.14 0.26 -34.00
CA LEU A 326 6.65 -1.10 -33.81
C LEU A 326 6.93 -1.42 -32.33
N ALA A 327 7.33 -0.42 -31.53
CA ALA A 327 7.49 -0.58 -30.08
C ALA A 327 6.18 -0.94 -29.39
N ALA A 328 5.04 -0.37 -29.83
CA ALA A 328 3.71 -0.72 -29.33
C ALA A 328 3.28 -2.17 -29.59
N LEU A 329 3.98 -2.92 -30.45
CA LEU A 329 3.70 -4.35 -30.70
C LEU A 329 4.66 -5.30 -29.96
N ARG A 330 5.69 -4.77 -29.28
CA ARG A 330 6.68 -5.59 -28.57
C ARG A 330 6.07 -6.26 -27.33
N GLY A 331 6.44 -7.53 -27.14
CA GLY A 331 6.03 -8.31 -25.97
C GLY A 331 4.56 -8.76 -25.93
N LEU A 332 3.81 -8.59 -27.02
CA LEU A 332 2.44 -9.10 -27.19
C LEU A 332 2.43 -10.46 -27.88
N ASN A 333 1.51 -11.34 -27.50
CA ASN A 333 1.27 -12.61 -28.21
C ASN A 333 0.51 -12.39 -29.53
N ARG A 334 0.22 -13.48 -30.26
CA ARG A 334 -0.41 -13.43 -31.58
C ARG A 334 -1.82 -12.80 -31.52
N GLU A 335 -2.66 -13.22 -30.59
CA GLU A 335 -4.04 -12.79 -30.46
C GLU A 335 -4.12 -11.33 -30.00
N GLN A 336 -3.27 -10.93 -29.04
CA GLN A 336 -3.12 -9.54 -28.60
C GLN A 336 -2.65 -8.65 -29.76
N LYS A 337 -1.67 -9.08 -30.56
CA LYS A 337 -1.24 -8.34 -31.76
C LYS A 337 -2.38 -8.19 -32.77
N GLN A 338 -3.16 -9.25 -33.00
CA GLN A 338 -4.33 -9.18 -33.89
C GLN A 338 -5.37 -8.17 -33.40
N ALA A 339 -5.58 -8.06 -32.08
CA ALA A 339 -6.47 -7.07 -31.49
C ALA A 339 -5.94 -5.64 -31.64
N VAL A 340 -4.64 -5.43 -31.37
CA VAL A 340 -3.99 -4.11 -31.52
C VAL A 340 -4.01 -3.64 -32.98
N LEU A 341 -3.79 -4.53 -33.93
CA LEU A 341 -3.79 -4.23 -35.37
C LEU A 341 -5.19 -4.03 -35.97
N CYS A 342 -6.24 -4.45 -35.26
CA CYS A 342 -7.62 -4.29 -35.74
C CYS A 342 -8.14 -2.87 -35.44
N VAL A 343 -7.97 -1.99 -36.43
CA VAL A 343 -8.35 -0.58 -36.35
C VAL A 343 -9.50 -0.20 -37.30
N ASP A 344 -9.80 -1.00 -38.31
CA ASP A 344 -10.75 -0.60 -39.36
C ASP A 344 -12.20 -1.07 -39.11
N LYS A 345 -12.45 -1.82 -38.04
CA LYS A 345 -13.74 -2.43 -37.73
C LYS A 345 -14.07 -2.32 -36.24
N PRO A 346 -15.37 -2.37 -35.86
CA PRO A 346 -15.75 -2.63 -34.48
C PRO A 346 -15.08 -3.92 -33.99
N LEU A 347 -14.60 -3.91 -32.75
CA LEU A 347 -13.78 -4.98 -32.20
C LEU A 347 -14.37 -5.42 -30.86
N MET A 348 -14.67 -6.71 -30.74
CA MET A 348 -15.02 -7.35 -29.49
C MET A 348 -13.90 -8.29 -29.07
N ILE A 349 -13.31 -8.04 -27.90
CA ILE A 349 -12.24 -8.86 -27.35
C ILE A 349 -12.80 -9.63 -26.15
N ILE A 350 -12.92 -10.95 -26.29
CA ILE A 350 -13.30 -11.84 -25.19
C ILE A 350 -12.02 -12.31 -24.53
N ALA A 351 -11.81 -11.97 -23.27
CA ALA A 351 -10.52 -12.11 -22.63
C ALA A 351 -10.64 -12.62 -21.19
N GLY A 352 -10.23 -13.88 -21.00
CA GLY A 352 -10.23 -14.55 -19.71
C GLY A 352 -9.43 -13.80 -18.63
N PRO A 353 -9.50 -14.21 -17.35
CA PRO A 353 -8.67 -13.65 -16.28
C PRO A 353 -7.19 -13.77 -16.63
N GLY A 354 -6.40 -12.75 -16.26
CA GLY A 354 -4.94 -12.78 -16.43
C GLY A 354 -4.43 -12.81 -17.88
N THR A 355 -5.28 -12.63 -18.89
CA THR A 355 -4.90 -12.68 -20.33
C THR A 355 -4.30 -11.37 -20.87
N GLY A 356 -4.17 -10.36 -20.02
CA GLY A 356 -3.63 -9.05 -20.40
C GLY A 356 -4.64 -8.11 -21.05
N LYS A 357 -5.90 -8.08 -20.57
CA LYS A 357 -6.96 -7.17 -21.05
C LYS A 357 -6.51 -5.71 -21.18
N THR A 358 -6.16 -5.10 -20.06
CA THR A 358 -5.73 -3.69 -20.02
C THR A 358 -4.43 -3.47 -20.79
N ARG A 359 -3.54 -4.46 -20.84
CA ARG A 359 -2.32 -4.39 -21.68
C ARG A 359 -2.69 -4.32 -23.16
N THR A 360 -3.63 -5.14 -23.62
CA THR A 360 -4.10 -5.14 -25.01
C THR A 360 -4.74 -3.80 -25.39
N LEU A 361 -5.61 -3.26 -24.52
CA LEU A 361 -6.23 -1.94 -24.76
C LEU A 361 -5.21 -0.80 -24.80
N THR A 362 -4.29 -0.74 -23.83
CA THR A 362 -3.27 0.33 -23.76
C THR A 362 -2.35 0.30 -24.97
N HIS A 363 -1.88 -0.88 -25.37
CA HIS A 363 -1.09 -1.04 -26.58
C HIS A 363 -1.88 -0.68 -27.86
N ARG A 364 -3.19 -0.98 -27.92
CA ARG A 364 -4.05 -0.56 -29.03
C ARG A 364 -4.19 0.94 -29.14
N ILE A 365 -4.46 1.62 -28.02
CA ILE A 365 -4.52 3.09 -27.97
C ILE A 365 -3.18 3.70 -28.37
N ALA A 366 -2.07 3.17 -27.83
CA ALA A 366 -0.73 3.62 -28.19
C ALA A 366 -0.45 3.43 -29.69
N TYR A 367 -0.85 2.30 -30.28
CA TYR A 367 -0.70 2.03 -31.70
C TYR A 367 -1.51 3.01 -32.56
N LEU A 368 -2.76 3.31 -32.19
CA LEU A 368 -3.58 4.31 -32.89
C LEU A 368 -2.93 5.70 -32.92
N VAL A 369 -2.38 6.14 -31.78
CA VAL A 369 -1.74 7.46 -31.67
C VAL A 369 -0.40 7.47 -32.41
N ALA A 370 0.48 6.50 -32.13
CA ALA A 370 1.86 6.51 -32.62
C ALA A 370 1.97 6.13 -34.10
N LYS A 371 1.24 5.09 -34.53
CA LYS A 371 1.34 4.53 -35.88
C LYS A 371 0.30 5.08 -36.84
N ASN A 372 -0.98 5.10 -36.43
CA ASN A 372 -2.07 5.58 -37.27
C ASN A 372 -2.23 7.11 -37.24
N GLY A 373 -1.50 7.80 -36.36
CA GLY A 373 -1.51 9.26 -36.27
C GLY A 373 -2.86 9.82 -35.80
N VAL A 374 -3.64 9.03 -35.06
CA VAL A 374 -4.90 9.48 -34.47
C VAL A 374 -4.61 10.55 -33.43
N ALA A 375 -5.27 11.71 -33.55
CA ALA A 375 -5.16 12.77 -32.58
C ALA A 375 -5.72 12.30 -31.22
N PRO A 376 -4.96 12.41 -30.11
CA PRO A 376 -5.36 11.87 -28.80
C PRO A 376 -6.74 12.36 -28.31
N GLN A 377 -7.08 13.62 -28.57
CA GLN A 377 -8.38 14.20 -28.19
C GLN A 377 -9.59 13.51 -28.84
N ASN A 378 -9.36 12.71 -29.89
CA ASN A 378 -10.40 11.94 -30.58
C ASN A 378 -10.59 10.52 -30.02
N ILE A 379 -9.83 10.15 -28.99
CA ILE A 379 -9.88 8.84 -28.35
C ILE A 379 -10.57 8.96 -27.00
N LEU A 380 -11.60 8.14 -26.80
CA LEU A 380 -12.28 7.92 -25.54
C LEU A 380 -11.96 6.51 -25.03
N ALA A 381 -11.46 6.42 -23.81
CA ALA A 381 -11.25 5.15 -23.11
C ALA A 381 -12.07 5.14 -21.82
N LEU A 382 -12.99 4.19 -21.72
CA LEU A 382 -13.92 4.03 -20.60
C LEU A 382 -13.52 2.83 -19.74
N THR A 383 -13.43 3.04 -18.43
CA THR A 383 -13.16 2.00 -17.43
C THR A 383 -14.28 1.92 -16.39
N PHE A 384 -14.35 0.81 -15.65
CA PHE A 384 -15.33 0.65 -14.58
C PHE A 384 -14.95 1.40 -13.30
N THR A 385 -13.66 1.44 -12.95
CA THR A 385 -13.14 2.09 -11.73
C THR A 385 -12.15 3.21 -12.03
N ASN A 386 -12.00 4.16 -11.10
CA ASN A 386 -11.05 5.26 -11.23
C ASN A 386 -9.60 4.75 -11.15
N ARG A 387 -9.33 3.74 -10.33
CA ARG A 387 -8.03 3.09 -10.29
C ARG A 387 -7.67 2.41 -11.61
N ALA A 388 -8.60 1.73 -12.26
CA ALA A 388 -8.36 1.15 -13.58
C ALA A 388 -8.01 2.25 -14.61
N ALA A 389 -8.66 3.40 -14.51
CA ALA A 389 -8.33 4.56 -15.33
C ALA A 389 -6.90 5.07 -15.08
N GLN A 390 -6.52 5.27 -13.80
CA GLN A 390 -5.18 5.71 -13.42
C GLN A 390 -4.09 4.73 -13.87
N GLN A 391 -4.28 3.43 -13.66
CA GLN A 391 -3.36 2.40 -14.14
C GLN A 391 -3.22 2.39 -15.66
N MET A 392 -4.31 2.67 -16.39
CA MET A 392 -4.28 2.78 -17.84
C MET A 392 -3.46 4.01 -18.27
N VAL A 393 -3.60 5.15 -17.59
CA VAL A 393 -2.76 6.35 -17.80
C VAL A 393 -1.28 6.06 -17.55
N GLU A 394 -0.94 5.44 -16.42
CA GLU A 394 0.44 5.06 -16.08
C GLU A 394 1.07 4.16 -17.15
N ARG A 395 0.32 3.16 -17.62
CA ARG A 395 0.76 2.27 -18.70
C ARG A 395 0.93 3.00 -20.03
N LEU A 396 0.02 3.91 -20.36
CA LEU A 396 0.12 4.71 -21.58
C LEU A 396 1.29 5.68 -21.55
N ASN A 397 1.64 6.26 -20.39
CA ASN A 397 2.82 7.11 -20.22
C ASN A 397 4.14 6.37 -20.47
N ASN A 398 4.15 5.04 -20.34
CA ASN A 398 5.32 4.23 -20.70
C ASN A 398 5.38 3.90 -22.21
N LEU A 399 4.29 4.09 -22.95
CA LEU A 399 4.17 3.77 -24.38
C LEU A 399 4.10 5.02 -25.28
N LEU A 400 3.66 6.14 -24.74
CA LEU A 400 3.43 7.42 -25.41
C LEU A 400 4.07 8.55 -24.60
N ASP A 401 4.37 9.67 -25.26
CA ASP A 401 4.79 10.89 -24.59
C ASP A 401 3.70 11.35 -23.59
N PRO A 402 4.02 11.69 -22.32
CA PRO A 402 3.02 12.05 -21.32
C PRO A 402 2.08 13.19 -21.73
N GLY A 403 2.57 14.14 -22.53
CA GLY A 403 1.74 15.22 -23.09
C GLY A 403 0.60 14.70 -23.97
N LYS A 404 0.84 13.67 -24.79
CA LYS A 404 -0.19 13.05 -25.63
C LYS A 404 -1.17 12.23 -24.79
N THR A 405 -0.70 11.55 -23.75
CA THR A 405 -1.58 10.80 -22.84
C THR A 405 -2.57 11.74 -22.14
N ASN A 406 -2.13 12.93 -21.72
CA ASN A 406 -2.99 13.93 -21.06
C ASN A 406 -4.08 14.51 -21.98
N GLU A 407 -3.90 14.43 -23.30
CA GLU A 407 -4.91 14.85 -24.28
C GLU A 407 -6.01 13.79 -24.52
N LEU A 408 -5.78 12.53 -24.12
CA LEU A 408 -6.78 11.46 -24.22
C LEU A 408 -7.93 11.70 -23.25
N THR A 409 -9.14 11.29 -23.61
CA THR A 409 -10.26 11.26 -22.66
C THR A 409 -10.35 9.87 -22.04
N LEU A 410 -9.77 9.71 -20.85
CA LEU A 410 -9.73 8.45 -20.12
C LEU A 410 -10.47 8.58 -18.79
N LYS A 411 -11.68 8.01 -18.69
CA LYS A 411 -12.63 8.26 -17.59
C LYS A 411 -13.46 7.02 -17.29
N THR A 412 -14.13 7.01 -16.14
CA THR A 412 -15.27 6.11 -15.92
C THR A 412 -16.52 6.66 -16.63
N PHE A 413 -17.54 5.83 -16.82
CA PHE A 413 -18.83 6.27 -17.37
C PHE A 413 -19.41 7.47 -16.62
N HIS A 414 -19.42 7.41 -15.28
CA HIS A 414 -19.96 8.47 -14.44
C HIS A 414 -19.12 9.74 -14.49
N ALA A 415 -17.79 9.63 -14.53
CA ALA A 415 -16.91 10.80 -14.69
C ALA A 415 -17.06 11.46 -16.07
N LEU A 416 -17.29 10.67 -17.13
CA LEU A 416 -17.64 11.21 -18.46
C LEU A 416 -19.01 11.91 -18.41
N GLY A 417 -20.01 11.28 -17.82
CA GLY A 417 -21.35 11.81 -17.68
C GLY A 417 -21.40 13.12 -16.90
N ALA A 418 -20.70 13.18 -15.77
CA ALA A 418 -20.52 14.41 -15.00
C ALA A 418 -19.87 15.51 -15.86
N GLN A 419 -18.80 15.21 -16.61
CA GLN A 419 -18.16 16.19 -17.49
C GLN A 419 -19.13 16.73 -18.55
N ILE A 420 -19.93 15.86 -19.19
CA ILE A 420 -20.93 16.26 -20.19
C ILE A 420 -21.97 17.20 -19.55
N LEU A 421 -22.50 16.84 -18.38
CA LEU A 421 -23.51 17.64 -17.69
C LEU A 421 -22.96 18.98 -17.18
N ARG A 422 -21.71 19.03 -16.71
CA ARG A 422 -21.05 20.28 -16.33
C ARG A 422 -20.89 21.23 -17.53
N GLN A 423 -20.62 20.69 -18.72
CA GLN A 423 -20.42 21.47 -19.94
C GLN A 423 -21.73 21.92 -20.60
N ASP A 424 -22.70 21.02 -20.73
CA ASP A 424 -23.89 21.24 -21.56
C ASP A 424 -25.23 21.00 -20.82
N GLY A 425 -25.22 20.61 -19.53
CA GLY A 425 -26.41 20.24 -18.77
C GLY A 425 -27.41 21.38 -18.51
N HIS A 426 -26.96 22.65 -18.55
CA HIS A 426 -27.82 23.82 -18.34
C HIS A 426 -29.02 23.87 -19.29
N ARG A 427 -28.91 23.21 -20.45
CA ARG A 427 -29.95 23.17 -21.49
C ARG A 427 -31.10 22.23 -21.18
N ILE A 428 -30.89 21.28 -20.26
CA ILE A 428 -31.92 20.40 -19.71
C ILE A 428 -32.24 20.77 -18.25
N GLY A 429 -31.93 21.99 -17.83
CA GLY A 429 -32.18 22.48 -16.48
C GLY A 429 -31.20 21.96 -15.41
N VAL A 430 -30.13 21.27 -15.80
CA VAL A 430 -29.08 20.81 -14.88
C VAL A 430 -28.02 21.90 -14.72
N ALA A 431 -27.90 22.48 -13.52
CA ALA A 431 -26.93 23.53 -13.25
C ALA A 431 -25.48 23.01 -13.39
N ALA A 432 -24.59 23.76 -14.05
CA ALA A 432 -23.17 23.38 -14.17
C ALA A 432 -22.44 23.26 -12.82
N THR A 433 -23.02 23.77 -11.74
CA THR A 433 -22.49 23.70 -10.37
C THR A 433 -23.17 22.63 -9.50
N PHE A 434 -23.85 21.64 -10.11
CA PHE A 434 -24.57 20.61 -9.37
C PHE A 434 -23.68 19.87 -8.35
N SER A 435 -24.26 19.39 -7.26
CA SER A 435 -23.56 18.51 -6.31
C SER A 435 -23.96 17.06 -6.52
N ILE A 436 -22.99 16.13 -6.47
CA ILE A 436 -23.27 14.70 -6.51
C ILE A 436 -23.68 14.19 -5.12
N CYS A 437 -24.81 13.48 -5.05
CA CYS A 437 -25.34 12.85 -3.84
C CYS A 437 -24.55 11.59 -3.48
N SER A 438 -24.05 11.53 -2.24
CA SER A 438 -23.61 10.25 -1.66
C SER A 438 -24.82 9.36 -1.32
N HIS A 439 -24.62 8.06 -1.14
CA HIS A 439 -25.69 7.14 -0.71
C HIS A 439 -26.36 7.60 0.61
N ARG A 440 -25.58 8.19 1.52
CA ARG A 440 -26.11 8.79 2.75
C ARG A 440 -27.00 10.01 2.49
N ASP A 441 -26.63 10.85 1.52
CA ASP A 441 -27.45 11.99 1.10
C ASP A 441 -28.78 11.49 0.53
N GLN A 442 -28.75 10.48 -0.35
CA GLN A 442 -29.95 9.87 -0.94
C GLN A 442 -30.91 9.33 0.13
N LEU A 443 -30.40 8.59 1.12
CA LEU A 443 -31.20 8.08 2.24
C LEU A 443 -31.84 9.21 3.06
N THR A 444 -31.13 10.32 3.24
CA THR A 444 -31.62 11.47 4.01
C THR A 444 -32.70 12.21 3.23
N ILE A 445 -32.50 12.43 1.93
CA ILE A 445 -33.49 13.04 1.03
C ILE A 445 -34.75 12.18 1.00
N LEU A 446 -34.61 10.89 0.72
CA LEU A 446 -35.74 9.98 0.65
C LEU A 446 -36.53 9.98 1.96
N LYS A 447 -35.84 9.85 3.10
CA LYS A 447 -36.46 9.92 4.43
C LYS A 447 -37.23 11.22 4.68
N ASN A 448 -36.73 12.36 4.17
CA ASN A 448 -37.41 13.64 4.33
C ASN A 448 -38.63 13.78 3.38
N THR A 449 -38.62 13.09 2.24
CA THR A 449 -39.73 13.09 1.27
C THR A 449 -40.83 12.07 1.60
N THR A 450 -40.54 11.03 2.38
CA THR A 450 -41.47 9.97 2.75
C THR A 450 -41.76 9.98 4.25
N SER A 451 -43.02 10.03 4.65
CA SER A 451 -43.42 9.92 6.05
C SER A 451 -43.51 8.45 6.48
N GLY A 452 -42.64 8.01 7.39
CA GLY A 452 -42.84 6.77 8.18
C GLY A 452 -42.12 5.50 7.71
N LEU A 453 -41.35 5.51 6.63
CA LEU A 453 -40.59 4.33 6.18
C LEU A 453 -39.47 3.96 7.16
N LYS A 454 -39.30 2.65 7.43
CA LYS A 454 -38.16 2.16 8.23
C LYS A 454 -36.88 2.21 7.38
N LYS A 455 -35.72 2.15 8.04
CA LYS A 455 -34.41 2.21 7.37
C LYS A 455 -34.22 1.12 6.30
N LYS A 456 -34.80 -0.06 6.48
CA LYS A 456 -34.74 -1.17 5.51
C LYS A 456 -35.51 -0.81 4.24
N ASP A 457 -36.73 -0.30 4.41
CA ASP A 457 -37.64 0.06 3.31
C ASP A 457 -37.07 1.23 2.49
N LEU A 458 -36.39 2.19 3.15
CA LEU A 458 -35.66 3.27 2.46
C LEU A 458 -34.57 2.74 1.54
N LYS A 459 -33.77 1.77 1.99
CA LYS A 459 -32.70 1.17 1.16
C LYS A 459 -33.29 0.44 -0.04
N GLN A 460 -34.30 -0.39 0.20
CA GLN A 460 -34.97 -1.12 -0.87
C GLN A 460 -35.59 -0.18 -1.91
N THR A 461 -36.22 0.91 -1.47
CA THR A 461 -36.79 1.92 -2.37
C THR A 461 -35.71 2.62 -3.21
N LEU A 462 -34.55 2.94 -2.63
CA LEU A 462 -33.42 3.48 -3.40
C LEU A 462 -32.87 2.48 -4.42
N ASP A 463 -32.78 1.19 -4.06
CA ASP A 463 -32.35 0.14 -4.98
C ASP A 463 -33.33 0.01 -6.17
N GLU A 464 -34.63 0.14 -5.92
CA GLU A 464 -35.67 0.17 -6.96
C GLU A 464 -35.59 1.43 -7.84
N ILE A 465 -35.33 2.61 -7.26
CA ILE A 465 -35.09 3.85 -8.03
C ILE A 465 -33.85 3.71 -8.92
N SER A 466 -32.75 3.18 -8.38
CA SER A 466 -31.51 2.95 -9.14
C SER A 466 -31.74 1.97 -10.28
N LYS A 467 -32.47 0.86 -10.04
CA LYS A 467 -32.90 -0.06 -11.10
C LYS A 467 -33.70 0.65 -12.19
N ALA A 468 -34.70 1.47 -11.82
CA ALA A 468 -35.48 2.22 -12.79
C ALA A 468 -34.60 3.17 -13.64
N LYS A 469 -33.72 3.96 -13.02
CA LYS A 469 -32.80 4.85 -13.72
C LYS A 469 -31.82 4.11 -14.64
N SER A 470 -31.31 2.95 -14.19
CA SER A 470 -30.42 2.10 -15.00
C SER A 470 -31.10 1.55 -16.26
N GLN A 471 -32.43 1.46 -16.26
CA GLN A 471 -33.27 1.11 -17.41
C GLN A 471 -33.77 2.33 -18.19
N LEU A 472 -33.28 3.53 -17.86
CA LEU A 472 -33.70 4.82 -18.43
C LEU A 472 -35.19 5.13 -18.20
N LEU A 473 -35.70 4.76 -17.02
CA LEU A 473 -37.06 5.06 -16.60
C LEU A 473 -37.11 6.30 -15.67
N SER A 474 -37.81 7.34 -16.13
CA SER A 474 -38.21 8.52 -15.36
C SER A 474 -39.48 8.25 -14.56
N PRO A 475 -39.80 9.08 -13.54
CA PRO A 475 -41.05 8.95 -12.79
C PRO A 475 -42.31 8.95 -13.68
N GLU A 476 -42.29 9.68 -14.79
CA GLU A 476 -43.42 9.78 -15.74
C GLU A 476 -43.54 8.57 -16.66
N ASN A 477 -42.43 7.91 -16.99
CA ASN A 477 -42.40 6.81 -17.97
C ASN A 477 -42.29 5.42 -17.33
N CYS A 478 -42.25 5.32 -15.99
CA CYS A 478 -42.27 4.06 -15.28
C CYS A 478 -43.46 3.19 -15.71
N ASN A 479 -43.17 1.94 -16.05
CA ASN A 479 -44.09 0.92 -16.55
C ASN A 479 -45.25 0.67 -15.58
N GLU A 480 -46.33 0.00 -16.02
CA GLU A 480 -47.43 -0.44 -15.15
C GLU A 480 -47.00 -1.39 -14.01
N ASN A 481 -45.84 -2.05 -14.18
CA ASN A 481 -45.26 -2.96 -13.19
C ASN A 481 -44.80 -2.28 -11.88
N PHE A 482 -44.65 -0.95 -11.87
CA PHE A 482 -44.31 -0.20 -10.66
C PHE A 482 -45.56 0.30 -9.96
N SER A 483 -45.63 0.13 -8.62
CA SER A 483 -46.78 0.61 -7.84
C SER A 483 -46.94 2.14 -7.95
N SER A 484 -48.17 2.63 -7.86
CA SER A 484 -48.45 4.07 -7.85
C SER A 484 -47.76 4.79 -6.68
N GLU A 485 -47.62 4.11 -5.54
CA GLU A 485 -46.88 4.59 -4.38
C GLU A 485 -45.38 4.76 -4.68
N PHE A 486 -44.76 3.80 -5.36
CA PHE A 486 -43.37 3.90 -5.79
C PHE A 486 -43.18 5.07 -6.75
N LYS A 487 -44.03 5.21 -7.77
CA LYS A 487 -43.95 6.31 -8.75
C LYS A 487 -44.02 7.69 -8.07
N ASN A 488 -44.96 7.88 -7.15
CA ASN A 488 -45.09 9.11 -6.37
C ASN A 488 -43.85 9.37 -5.49
N THR A 489 -43.32 8.33 -4.85
CA THR A 489 -42.11 8.42 -4.03
C THR A 489 -40.89 8.80 -4.88
N TYR A 490 -40.73 8.16 -6.03
CA TYR A 490 -39.66 8.48 -6.98
C TYR A 490 -39.78 9.91 -7.51
N GLN A 491 -40.99 10.37 -7.87
CA GLN A 491 -41.23 11.73 -8.32
C GLN A 491 -40.87 12.78 -7.26
N LYS A 492 -41.26 12.56 -5.99
CA LYS A 492 -40.90 13.44 -4.87
C LYS A 492 -39.39 13.47 -4.62
N TYR A 493 -38.75 12.30 -4.65
CA TYR A 493 -37.30 12.18 -4.51
C TYR A 493 -36.57 12.97 -5.61
N GLN A 494 -36.96 12.79 -6.88
CA GLN A 494 -36.35 13.51 -7.99
C GLN A 494 -36.62 15.02 -7.92
N SER A 495 -37.80 15.43 -7.48
CA SER A 495 -38.15 16.84 -7.29
C SER A 495 -37.26 17.52 -6.23
N GLU A 496 -36.96 16.84 -5.11
CA GLU A 496 -36.03 17.37 -4.11
C GLU A 496 -34.58 17.43 -4.62
N LEU A 497 -34.13 16.46 -5.41
CA LEU A 497 -32.81 16.53 -6.05
C LEU A 497 -32.69 17.80 -6.93
N THR A 498 -33.66 17.99 -7.83
CA THR A 498 -33.70 19.16 -8.72
C THR A 498 -33.76 20.47 -7.95
N ARG A 499 -34.61 20.56 -6.91
CA ARG A 499 -34.77 21.76 -6.07
C ARG A 499 -33.49 22.16 -5.33
N ASN A 500 -32.61 21.21 -5.04
CA ASN A 500 -31.34 21.46 -4.34
C ASN A 500 -30.13 21.49 -5.28
N HIS A 501 -30.34 21.47 -6.61
CA HIS A 501 -29.29 21.38 -7.63
C HIS A 501 -28.35 20.19 -7.40
N MET A 502 -28.94 19.03 -7.12
CA MET A 502 -28.21 17.80 -6.83
C MET A 502 -28.55 16.73 -7.87
N LEU A 503 -27.58 15.86 -8.14
CA LEU A 503 -27.74 14.67 -8.96
C LEU A 503 -27.27 13.46 -8.15
N ASP A 504 -27.98 12.34 -8.26
CA ASP A 504 -27.43 11.09 -7.77
C ASP A 504 -26.51 10.41 -8.79
N PHE A 505 -26.00 9.22 -8.43
CA PHE A 505 -25.00 8.54 -9.24
C PHE A 505 -25.57 8.08 -10.59
N ASP A 506 -26.82 7.58 -10.60
CA ASP A 506 -27.47 7.08 -11.80
C ASP A 506 -27.87 8.22 -12.75
N ASP A 507 -28.20 9.40 -12.21
CA ASP A 507 -28.46 10.62 -12.97
C ASP A 507 -27.30 11.02 -13.89
N LEU A 508 -26.06 10.71 -13.50
CA LEU A 508 -24.86 11.02 -14.28
C LEU A 508 -24.81 10.24 -15.60
N ILE A 509 -25.58 9.16 -15.75
CA ILE A 509 -25.70 8.42 -17.02
C ILE A 509 -27.07 8.67 -17.65
N PHE A 510 -28.13 8.72 -16.85
CA PHE A 510 -29.49 8.96 -17.31
C PHE A 510 -29.61 10.25 -18.13
N TYR A 511 -29.17 11.38 -17.57
CA TYR A 511 -29.34 12.69 -18.22
C TYR A 511 -28.49 12.87 -19.48
N PRO A 512 -27.22 12.41 -19.57
CA PRO A 512 -26.48 12.45 -20.84
C PRO A 512 -27.16 11.64 -21.94
N VAL A 513 -27.71 10.47 -21.62
CA VAL A 513 -28.45 9.66 -22.61
C VAL A 513 -29.71 10.40 -23.07
N GLN A 514 -30.46 10.99 -22.14
CA GLN A 514 -31.62 11.81 -22.47
C GLN A 514 -31.25 13.01 -23.36
N LEU A 515 -30.20 13.76 -22.99
CA LEU A 515 -29.69 14.91 -23.74
C LEU A 515 -29.34 14.53 -25.19
N PHE A 516 -28.69 13.38 -25.38
CA PHE A 516 -28.30 12.90 -26.72
C PHE A 516 -29.48 12.39 -27.54
N ARG A 517 -30.50 11.80 -26.91
CA ARG A 517 -31.73 11.36 -27.61
C ARG A 517 -32.58 12.52 -28.07
N GLU A 518 -32.71 13.56 -27.25
CA GLU A 518 -33.57 14.71 -27.52
C GLU A 518 -32.91 15.72 -28.46
N ASN A 519 -31.57 15.70 -28.61
CA ASN A 519 -30.88 16.72 -29.36
C ASN A 519 -29.66 16.19 -30.14
N ALA A 520 -29.89 15.98 -31.43
CA ALA A 520 -28.91 15.43 -32.37
C ALA A 520 -27.64 16.29 -32.52
N SER A 521 -27.74 17.62 -32.36
CA SER A 521 -26.58 18.50 -32.52
C SER A 521 -25.51 18.30 -31.44
N PHE A 522 -25.90 17.97 -30.21
CA PHE A 522 -24.93 17.62 -29.16
C PHE A 522 -24.36 16.24 -29.38
N LEU A 523 -25.21 15.29 -29.77
CA LEU A 523 -24.73 13.96 -30.11
C LEU A 523 -23.63 14.06 -31.18
N ASP A 524 -23.84 14.87 -32.22
CA ASP A 524 -22.84 15.11 -33.26
C ASP A 524 -21.56 15.76 -32.73
N LYS A 525 -21.64 16.75 -31.83
CA LYS A 525 -20.47 17.35 -31.16
C LYS A 525 -19.59 16.29 -30.48
N TYR A 526 -20.20 15.37 -29.72
CA TYR A 526 -19.46 14.35 -28.97
C TYR A 526 -19.05 13.15 -29.84
N ALA A 527 -19.92 12.70 -30.76
CA ALA A 527 -19.60 11.65 -31.72
C ALA A 527 -18.48 12.09 -32.68
N THR A 528 -18.50 13.31 -33.18
CA THR A 528 -17.43 13.83 -34.06
C THR A 528 -16.09 13.93 -33.32
N ARG A 529 -16.12 14.26 -32.02
CA ARG A 529 -14.94 14.24 -31.16
C ARG A 529 -14.45 12.80 -30.96
N PHE A 530 -15.27 11.92 -30.38
CA PHE A 530 -14.85 10.58 -29.95
C PHE A 530 -14.92 9.54 -31.07
N LYS A 531 -14.09 9.70 -32.10
CA LYS A 531 -14.02 8.79 -33.25
C LYS A 531 -13.58 7.36 -32.91
N TRP A 532 -12.83 7.21 -31.81
CA TRP A 532 -12.29 5.95 -31.35
C TRP A 532 -12.67 5.73 -29.89
N ILE A 533 -13.50 4.73 -29.63
CA ILE A 533 -14.01 4.43 -28.29
C ILE A 533 -13.49 3.06 -27.87
N SER A 534 -12.87 3.00 -26.70
CA SER A 534 -12.41 1.76 -26.06
C SER A 534 -13.12 1.58 -24.73
N VAL A 535 -13.66 0.40 -24.46
CA VAL A 535 -14.40 0.10 -23.22
C VAL A 535 -13.80 -1.14 -22.57
N ASP A 536 -13.34 -0.99 -21.32
CA ASP A 536 -12.88 -2.09 -20.46
C ASP A 536 -14.02 -2.64 -19.59
N GLU A 537 -13.89 -3.89 -19.14
CA GLU A 537 -14.88 -4.60 -18.31
C GLU A 537 -16.32 -4.53 -18.85
N TYR A 538 -16.48 -4.77 -20.16
CA TYR A 538 -17.76 -4.63 -20.87
C TYR A 538 -18.89 -5.51 -20.30
N GLN A 539 -18.58 -6.55 -19.51
CA GLN A 539 -19.58 -7.44 -18.91
C GLN A 539 -20.35 -6.81 -17.76
N ASP A 540 -19.82 -5.72 -17.19
CA ASP A 540 -20.40 -5.08 -16.01
C ASP A 540 -21.23 -3.84 -16.35
N ILE A 541 -21.52 -3.61 -17.65
CA ILE A 541 -22.32 -2.45 -18.06
C ILE A 541 -23.81 -2.73 -17.87
N ASN A 542 -24.55 -1.69 -17.49
CA ASN A 542 -26.00 -1.71 -17.44
C ASN A 542 -26.62 -1.15 -18.73
N PHE A 543 -27.96 -1.18 -18.83
CA PHE A 543 -28.68 -0.74 -20.02
C PHE A 543 -28.44 0.75 -20.36
N ALA A 544 -28.48 1.65 -19.38
CA ALA A 544 -28.21 3.07 -19.58
C ALA A 544 -26.80 3.33 -20.15
N GLN A 545 -25.77 2.65 -19.61
CA GLN A 545 -24.38 2.76 -20.10
C GLN A 545 -24.24 2.21 -21.52
N TYR A 546 -24.85 1.06 -21.79
CA TYR A 546 -24.90 0.48 -23.13
C TYR A 546 -25.59 1.42 -24.15
N GLN A 547 -26.69 2.07 -23.77
CA GLN A 547 -27.37 3.06 -24.61
C GLN A 547 -26.51 4.31 -24.86
N LEU A 548 -25.77 4.78 -23.85
CA LEU A 548 -24.82 5.88 -24.01
C LEU A 548 -23.75 5.54 -25.06
N LEU A 549 -23.19 4.33 -25.01
CA LEU A 549 -22.22 3.86 -26.01
C LEU A 549 -22.84 3.82 -27.41
N LYS A 550 -24.04 3.24 -27.54
CA LYS A 550 -24.74 3.11 -28.83
C LYS A 550 -25.03 4.45 -29.48
N LEU A 551 -25.38 5.47 -28.67
CA LEU A 551 -25.54 6.84 -29.16
C LEU A 551 -24.20 7.39 -29.65
N LEU A 552 -23.16 7.33 -28.82
CA LEU A 552 -21.82 7.86 -29.18
C LEU A 552 -21.21 7.20 -30.42
N THR A 553 -21.61 5.97 -30.76
CA THR A 553 -21.13 5.25 -31.94
C THR A 553 -22.02 5.37 -33.17
N SER A 554 -23.15 6.08 -33.07
CA SER A 554 -24.14 6.20 -34.15
C SER A 554 -23.61 6.84 -35.45
N ALA A 555 -22.53 7.63 -35.39
CA ALA A 555 -21.91 8.25 -36.57
C ALA A 555 -20.86 7.35 -37.26
N GLY A 556 -20.87 6.03 -36.98
CA GLY A 556 -19.92 5.07 -37.56
C GLY A 556 -18.56 5.05 -36.85
N ASN A 557 -18.50 5.53 -35.60
CA ASN A 557 -17.29 5.58 -34.79
C ASN A 557 -16.76 4.17 -34.49
N ASN A 558 -15.45 4.04 -34.38
CA ASN A 558 -14.84 2.74 -34.08
C ASN A 558 -15.02 2.40 -32.59
N LEU A 559 -15.72 1.32 -32.30
CA LEU A 559 -15.90 0.79 -30.94
C LEU A 559 -15.06 -0.46 -30.73
N CYS A 560 -14.22 -0.44 -29.69
CA CYS A 560 -13.46 -1.58 -29.19
C CYS A 560 -13.92 -1.91 -27.76
N ALA A 561 -14.61 -3.02 -27.57
CA ALA A 561 -15.01 -3.51 -26.26
C ALA A 561 -14.13 -4.70 -25.86
N ILE A 562 -13.73 -4.76 -24.59
CA ILE A 562 -13.05 -5.93 -24.00
C ILE A 562 -13.72 -6.31 -22.70
N GLY A 563 -13.76 -7.61 -22.43
CA GLY A 563 -14.24 -8.11 -21.15
C GLY A 563 -14.28 -9.63 -21.09
N ASP A 564 -14.85 -10.13 -19.99
CA ASP A 564 -15.00 -11.55 -19.72
C ASP A 564 -16.40 -11.83 -19.16
N PRO A 565 -17.28 -12.50 -19.93
CA PRO A 565 -18.61 -12.89 -19.44
C PRO A 565 -18.56 -13.74 -18.16
N ASP A 566 -17.50 -14.54 -17.98
CA ASP A 566 -17.32 -15.39 -16.80
C ASP A 566 -16.93 -14.55 -15.55
N GLN A 567 -16.64 -13.26 -15.71
CA GLN A 567 -16.38 -12.32 -14.61
C GLN A 567 -17.52 -11.32 -14.38
N ALA A 568 -18.70 -11.51 -14.97
CA ALA A 568 -19.87 -10.66 -14.72
C ALA A 568 -20.44 -10.90 -13.31
N ILE A 569 -20.13 -10.02 -12.36
CA ILE A 569 -20.44 -10.20 -10.93
C ILE A 569 -21.16 -9.00 -10.31
N TYR A 570 -21.67 -8.08 -11.13
CA TYR A 570 -22.39 -6.89 -10.69
C TYR A 570 -23.86 -6.90 -11.16
N GLY A 571 -24.48 -8.08 -11.33
CA GLY A 571 -25.88 -8.18 -11.71
C GLY A 571 -26.81 -7.55 -10.68
N PHE A 572 -26.45 -7.61 -9.39
CA PHE A 572 -27.14 -6.87 -8.34
C PHE A 572 -27.13 -5.34 -8.51
N ARG A 573 -26.22 -4.79 -9.35
CA ARG A 573 -26.17 -3.38 -9.79
C ARG A 573 -26.76 -3.17 -11.19
N SER A 574 -27.61 -4.09 -11.63
CA SER A 574 -28.27 -4.07 -12.95
C SER A 574 -27.32 -4.23 -14.15
N ALA A 575 -26.08 -4.73 -13.93
CA ALA A 575 -25.21 -5.10 -15.03
C ALA A 575 -25.81 -6.28 -15.81
N ASN A 576 -25.65 -6.27 -17.14
CA ASN A 576 -26.18 -7.34 -17.98
C ASN A 576 -25.13 -7.81 -19.00
N LYS A 577 -24.65 -9.04 -18.82
CA LYS A 577 -23.67 -9.66 -19.72
C LYS A 577 -24.20 -9.96 -21.13
N ASP A 578 -25.52 -10.01 -21.33
CA ASP A 578 -26.14 -10.26 -22.63
C ASP A 578 -25.81 -9.18 -23.66
N PHE A 579 -25.32 -8.02 -23.22
CA PHE A 579 -24.80 -7.00 -24.13
C PHE A 579 -23.60 -7.49 -24.94
N PHE A 580 -22.88 -8.54 -24.52
CA PHE A 580 -21.90 -9.23 -25.38
C PHE A 580 -22.53 -9.85 -26.61
N LEU A 581 -23.68 -10.53 -26.43
CA LEU A 581 -24.39 -11.18 -27.52
C LEU A 581 -25.02 -10.13 -28.45
N LYS A 582 -25.57 -9.06 -27.86
CA LYS A 582 -26.14 -7.94 -28.62
C LYS A 582 -25.10 -7.16 -29.41
N PHE A 583 -23.85 -7.06 -28.93
CA PHE A 583 -22.80 -6.33 -29.62
C PHE A 583 -22.62 -6.76 -31.09
N GLN A 584 -22.61 -8.07 -31.36
CA GLN A 584 -22.50 -8.57 -32.73
C GLN A 584 -23.75 -8.27 -33.56
N GLN A 585 -24.93 -8.20 -32.93
CA GLN A 585 -26.19 -7.85 -33.59
C GLN A 585 -26.26 -6.36 -33.94
N ASP A 586 -25.80 -5.49 -33.02
CA ASP A 586 -25.81 -4.04 -33.21
C ASP A 586 -24.70 -3.55 -34.15
N PHE A 587 -23.58 -4.28 -34.20
CA PHE A 587 -22.42 -3.96 -35.03
C PHE A 587 -22.07 -5.16 -35.93
N PRO A 588 -22.76 -5.37 -37.06
CA PRO A 588 -22.61 -6.57 -37.89
C PRO A 588 -21.20 -6.81 -38.44
N ASP A 589 -20.43 -5.74 -38.66
CA ASP A 589 -19.04 -5.81 -39.12
C ASP A 589 -18.01 -6.10 -38.00
N THR A 590 -18.48 -6.48 -36.81
CA THR A 590 -17.63 -6.75 -35.65
C THR A 590 -16.65 -7.88 -35.92
N LYS A 591 -15.37 -7.62 -35.65
CA LYS A 591 -14.37 -8.69 -35.48
C LYS A 591 -14.34 -9.13 -34.03
N THR A 592 -14.48 -10.43 -33.78
CA THR A 592 -14.29 -11.01 -32.45
C THR A 592 -12.91 -11.65 -32.33
N ILE A 593 -12.19 -11.36 -31.26
CA ILE A 593 -10.89 -11.96 -30.93
C ILE A 593 -10.95 -12.51 -29.51
N ILE A 594 -10.46 -13.75 -29.33
CA ILE A 594 -10.43 -14.41 -28.03
C ILE A 594 -8.99 -14.42 -27.53
N LEU A 595 -8.77 -13.95 -26.29
CA LEU A 595 -7.48 -14.07 -25.60
C LEU A 595 -7.55 -15.26 -24.65
N SER A 596 -6.77 -16.31 -24.92
CA SER A 596 -6.78 -17.57 -24.17
C SER A 596 -5.56 -17.76 -23.25
N GLN A 597 -4.41 -17.16 -23.59
CA GLN A 597 -3.19 -17.31 -22.78
C GLN A 597 -3.23 -16.43 -21.53
N ASN A 598 -3.17 -17.05 -20.35
CA ASN A 598 -3.08 -16.43 -19.04
C ASN A 598 -1.61 -16.28 -18.62
N TYR A 599 -1.28 -15.11 -18.06
CA TYR A 599 0.08 -14.74 -17.60
C TYR A 599 0.18 -14.56 -16.09
N ARG A 600 -0.87 -14.90 -15.34
CA ARG A 600 -1.00 -14.61 -13.90
C ARG A 600 -0.89 -15.88 -13.06
N SER A 601 -1.75 -16.85 -13.36
CA SER A 601 -2.06 -17.99 -12.51
C SER A 601 -1.38 -19.24 -13.02
N THR A 602 -1.09 -20.16 -12.11
CA THR A 602 -0.60 -21.48 -12.49
C THR A 602 -1.67 -22.29 -13.22
N GLN A 603 -1.26 -23.23 -14.07
CA GLN A 603 -2.20 -24.07 -14.82
C GLN A 603 -3.14 -24.86 -13.89
N SER A 604 -2.68 -25.32 -12.73
CA SER A 604 -3.48 -26.05 -11.75
C SER A 604 -4.64 -25.20 -11.19
N ILE A 605 -4.38 -23.91 -10.91
CA ILE A 605 -5.42 -22.97 -10.45
C ILE A 605 -6.43 -22.72 -11.58
N LEU A 606 -5.95 -22.55 -12.82
CA LEU A 606 -6.82 -22.34 -13.97
C LEU A 606 -7.72 -23.55 -14.21
N ASN A 607 -7.17 -24.76 -14.25
CA ASN A 607 -7.94 -26.00 -14.39
C ASN A 607 -9.04 -26.10 -13.33
N ALA A 608 -8.71 -25.90 -12.05
CA ALA A 608 -9.68 -25.95 -10.96
C ALA A 608 -10.77 -24.87 -11.12
N SER A 609 -10.38 -23.65 -11.45
CA SER A 609 -11.34 -22.55 -11.66
C SER A 609 -12.23 -22.79 -12.90
N SER A 610 -11.68 -23.38 -13.96
CA SER A 610 -12.40 -23.76 -15.17
C SER A 610 -13.43 -24.86 -14.89
N GLN A 611 -13.12 -25.84 -14.05
CA GLN A 611 -14.06 -26.89 -13.63
C GLN A 611 -15.25 -26.34 -12.83
N VAL A 612 -14.98 -25.35 -11.96
CA VAL A 612 -16.04 -24.66 -11.19
C VAL A 612 -16.97 -23.91 -12.13
N ILE A 613 -16.43 -23.12 -13.07
CA ILE A 613 -17.25 -22.27 -13.95
C ILE A 613 -17.89 -23.04 -15.11
N SER A 614 -17.31 -24.17 -15.57
CA SER A 614 -17.85 -24.97 -16.66
C SER A 614 -19.18 -25.66 -16.33
N LYS A 615 -19.51 -25.80 -15.05
CA LYS A 615 -20.84 -26.28 -14.62
C LYS A 615 -21.94 -25.23 -14.78
N SER A 616 -21.60 -24.01 -15.21
CA SER A 616 -22.58 -23.01 -15.61
C SER A 616 -23.31 -23.46 -16.88
N SER A 617 -24.64 -23.46 -16.84
CA SER A 617 -25.48 -23.78 -18.01
C SER A 617 -25.34 -22.77 -19.16
N GLU A 618 -24.67 -21.65 -18.94
CA GLU A 618 -24.65 -20.48 -19.83
C GLU A 618 -23.30 -20.27 -20.56
N ARG A 619 -22.31 -21.17 -20.38
CA ARG A 619 -20.94 -20.99 -20.91
C ARG A 619 -20.77 -21.53 -22.33
N LYS A 620 -20.03 -20.78 -23.17
CA LYS A 620 -19.39 -21.27 -24.39
C LYS A 620 -17.94 -21.66 -24.05
N ASP A 621 -17.51 -22.85 -24.45
CA ASP A 621 -16.17 -23.36 -24.13
C ASP A 621 -15.06 -22.32 -24.43
N SER A 622 -14.35 -21.90 -23.38
CA SER A 622 -13.16 -21.08 -23.50
C SER A 622 -11.98 -21.79 -22.83
N ASP A 623 -11.03 -22.23 -23.68
CA ASP A 623 -9.81 -22.92 -23.25
C ASP A 623 -8.76 -21.90 -22.82
N ILE A 624 -8.84 -21.47 -21.57
CA ILE A 624 -7.81 -20.62 -20.97
C ILE A 624 -6.65 -21.51 -20.52
N TRP A 625 -5.42 -21.13 -20.85
CA TRP A 625 -4.22 -21.91 -20.56
C TRP A 625 -3.07 -21.01 -20.09
N SER A 626 -2.09 -21.57 -19.40
CA SER A 626 -0.93 -20.89 -18.82
C SER A 626 0.34 -21.71 -19.04
N GLU A 627 1.45 -21.03 -19.30
CA GLU A 627 2.79 -21.65 -19.33
C GLU A 627 3.37 -21.82 -17.92
N ILE A 628 2.72 -21.24 -16.91
CA ILE A 628 3.16 -21.30 -15.51
C ILE A 628 2.72 -22.64 -14.92
N MET A 629 3.61 -23.63 -15.02
CA MET A 629 3.38 -24.94 -14.42
C MET A 629 3.75 -24.93 -12.93
N SER A 630 2.93 -25.58 -12.12
CA SER A 630 3.22 -25.79 -10.70
C SER A 630 2.72 -27.16 -10.24
N GLN A 631 3.51 -27.83 -9.42
CA GLN A 631 3.12 -29.06 -8.74
C GLN A 631 2.30 -28.79 -7.47
N THR A 632 2.19 -27.53 -7.04
CA THR A 632 1.40 -27.14 -5.86
C THR A 632 -0.08 -27.36 -6.13
N LYS A 633 -0.69 -28.28 -5.38
CA LYS A 633 -2.14 -28.49 -5.37
C LYS A 633 -2.85 -27.36 -4.64
N LEU A 634 -4.13 -27.18 -4.95
CA LEU A 634 -5.01 -26.31 -4.18
C LEU A 634 -5.22 -26.93 -2.80
N GLU A 635 -5.07 -26.15 -1.73
CA GLU A 635 -5.28 -26.67 -0.38
C GLU A 635 -6.73 -26.44 0.04
N ILE A 636 -7.38 -27.48 0.56
CA ILE A 636 -8.69 -27.37 1.22
C ILE A 636 -8.52 -27.64 2.70
N PHE A 637 -8.99 -26.72 3.53
CA PHE A 637 -8.91 -26.84 4.98
C PHE A 637 -10.28 -26.66 5.65
N SER A 638 -10.65 -27.64 6.49
CA SER A 638 -11.90 -27.59 7.27
C SER A 638 -11.61 -27.31 8.74
N ALA A 639 -11.93 -26.09 9.18
CA ALA A 639 -11.75 -25.63 10.55
C ALA A 639 -12.93 -26.07 11.45
N PRO A 640 -12.70 -26.38 12.74
CA PRO A 640 -13.79 -26.63 13.68
C PRO A 640 -14.69 -25.41 13.91
N THR A 641 -14.12 -24.20 13.88
CA THR A 641 -14.80 -22.93 14.08
C THR A 641 -14.23 -21.84 13.18
N ASP A 642 -15.00 -20.78 12.95
CA ASP A 642 -14.56 -19.54 12.29
C ASP A 642 -13.36 -18.87 12.97
N LYS A 643 -13.26 -18.95 14.31
CA LYS A 643 -12.06 -18.53 15.04
C LYS A 643 -10.85 -19.38 14.66
N ALA A 644 -10.99 -20.70 14.61
CA ALA A 644 -9.90 -21.59 14.22
C ALA A 644 -9.50 -21.43 12.75
N GLU A 645 -10.44 -21.06 11.89
CA GLU A 645 -10.19 -20.67 10.50
C GLU A 645 -9.29 -19.43 10.44
N ALA A 646 -9.62 -18.37 11.19
CA ALA A 646 -8.80 -17.15 11.26
C ALA A 646 -7.38 -17.41 11.81
N GLU A 647 -7.25 -18.24 12.85
CA GLU A 647 -5.93 -18.62 13.38
C GLU A 647 -5.09 -19.40 12.38
N PHE A 648 -5.72 -20.26 11.57
CA PHE A 648 -5.01 -21.02 10.57
C PHE A 648 -4.43 -20.11 9.48
N VAL A 649 -5.21 -19.12 9.02
CA VAL A 649 -4.74 -18.13 8.03
C VAL A 649 -3.49 -17.41 8.55
N VAL A 650 -3.55 -16.86 9.76
CA VAL A 650 -2.40 -16.19 10.40
C VAL A 650 -1.20 -17.14 10.47
N HIS A 651 -1.39 -18.36 10.97
CA HIS A 651 -0.32 -19.33 11.12
C HIS A 651 0.36 -19.72 9.80
N GLU A 652 -0.41 -19.93 8.73
CA GLU A 652 0.14 -20.24 7.41
C GLU A 652 0.89 -19.06 6.82
N ILE A 653 0.41 -17.83 7.03
CA ILE A 653 1.14 -16.61 6.61
C ILE A 653 2.46 -16.51 7.38
N GLU A 654 2.46 -16.64 8.71
CA GLU A 654 3.69 -16.60 9.51
C GLU A 654 4.71 -17.65 9.03
N LYS A 655 4.23 -18.86 8.75
CA LYS A 655 5.07 -19.95 8.25
C LYS A 655 5.69 -19.61 6.89
N MET A 656 4.93 -19.01 5.97
CA MET A 656 5.41 -18.66 4.62
C MET A 656 6.30 -17.42 4.60
N VAL A 657 6.14 -16.51 5.56
CA VAL A 657 7.01 -15.33 5.72
C VAL A 657 8.34 -15.72 6.40
N GLY A 658 8.39 -16.85 7.12
CA GLY A 658 9.58 -17.35 7.81
C GLY A 658 9.63 -17.04 9.30
N GLY A 659 8.48 -16.71 9.91
CA GLY A 659 8.35 -16.33 11.31
C GLY A 659 8.36 -14.81 11.51
N THR A 660 7.45 -14.32 12.37
CA THR A 660 7.23 -12.88 12.63
C THR A 660 7.66 -12.45 14.03
N SER A 661 8.12 -13.38 14.87
CA SER A 661 8.51 -13.12 16.26
C SER A 661 9.61 -14.07 16.75
N TYR A 662 10.41 -13.63 17.74
CA TYR A 662 11.39 -14.47 18.45
C TYR A 662 10.75 -15.76 19.04
N PHE A 663 9.47 -15.71 19.40
CA PHE A 663 8.72 -16.87 19.91
C PHE A 663 8.40 -17.92 18.83
N SER A 664 8.37 -17.53 17.56
CA SER A 664 8.07 -18.41 16.43
C SER A 664 9.23 -19.35 16.09
N PHE A 665 10.48 -18.93 16.35
CA PHE A 665 11.67 -19.76 16.18
C PHE A 665 11.83 -20.77 17.34
N ASP A 666 11.67 -20.32 18.59
CA ASP A 666 11.87 -21.15 19.80
C ASP A 666 10.80 -22.24 20.02
N SER A 667 9.60 -22.07 19.46
CA SER A 667 8.49 -23.01 19.65
C SER A 667 8.45 -24.16 18.64
N GLY A 668 9.46 -24.27 17.75
CA GLY A 668 9.48 -25.26 16.66
C GLY A 668 8.35 -25.08 15.65
N ARG A 669 7.85 -23.83 15.49
CA ARG A 669 6.76 -23.49 14.55
C ARG A 669 7.24 -23.25 13.12
N VAL A 670 8.54 -23.14 12.91
CA VAL A 670 9.19 -22.99 11.61
C VAL A 670 10.14 -24.18 11.43
N ILE A 671 10.11 -24.80 10.25
CA ILE A 671 11.01 -25.90 9.85
C ILE A 671 11.92 -25.31 8.76
N ASP A 672 13.24 -25.45 8.90
CA ASP A 672 14.27 -24.87 8.03
C ASP A 672 14.18 -25.27 6.54
N GLU A 673 13.34 -26.24 6.19
CA GLU A 673 13.26 -26.82 4.84
C GLU A 673 12.25 -26.13 3.88
N ALA A 674 11.67 -24.99 4.22
CA ALA A 674 10.78 -24.27 3.30
C ALA A 674 11.56 -23.55 2.18
N VAL A 675 12.09 -24.34 1.24
CA VAL A 675 12.69 -23.88 -0.01
C VAL A 675 11.63 -23.18 -0.87
N GLY A 676 11.76 -21.85 -1.01
CA GLY A 676 11.08 -21.10 -2.07
C GLY A 676 10.63 -19.69 -1.67
N ALA A 677 11.49 -18.68 -1.91
CA ALA A 677 11.23 -17.24 -1.86
C ALA A 677 10.46 -16.74 -0.63
N GLN A 678 11.16 -16.10 0.33
CA GLN A 678 10.57 -15.37 1.45
C GLN A 678 9.41 -14.48 0.96
N ALA A 679 8.17 -14.88 1.24
CA ALA A 679 6.99 -14.12 0.86
C ALA A 679 6.86 -12.90 1.77
N THR A 680 6.46 -11.75 1.21
CA THR A 680 6.23 -10.51 1.98
C THR A 680 4.77 -10.41 2.41
N PHE A 681 4.40 -9.54 3.35
CA PHE A 681 2.99 -9.45 3.77
C PHE A 681 2.06 -8.99 2.64
N SER A 682 2.54 -8.13 1.73
CA SER A 682 1.81 -7.70 0.54
C SER A 682 1.50 -8.80 -0.48
N ASP A 683 2.19 -9.94 -0.40
CA ASP A 683 1.94 -11.11 -1.26
C ASP A 683 0.64 -11.85 -0.93
N PHE A 684 0.04 -11.58 0.24
CA PHE A 684 -1.10 -12.31 0.77
C PHE A 684 -2.41 -11.52 0.72
N ALA A 685 -3.48 -12.19 0.32
CA ALA A 685 -4.84 -11.71 0.51
C ALA A 685 -5.76 -12.77 1.14
N VAL A 686 -6.71 -12.30 1.95
CA VAL A 686 -7.79 -13.10 2.52
C VAL A 686 -9.11 -12.58 1.97
N LEU A 687 -9.80 -13.41 1.21
CA LEU A 687 -11.07 -13.12 0.56
C LEU A 687 -12.22 -13.76 1.31
N PHE A 688 -13.27 -13.00 1.53
CA PHE A 688 -14.51 -13.45 2.18
C PHE A 688 -15.75 -12.96 1.43
N ARG A 689 -16.91 -13.55 1.66
CA ARG A 689 -18.16 -13.12 1.00
C ARG A 689 -18.77 -11.87 1.63
N LEU A 690 -18.74 -11.79 2.96
CA LEU A 690 -19.42 -10.77 3.75
C LEU A 690 -18.44 -10.06 4.68
N HIS A 691 -18.57 -8.74 4.82
CA HIS A 691 -17.74 -7.95 5.75
C HIS A 691 -17.84 -8.45 7.20
N ALA A 692 -18.96 -9.06 7.61
CA ALA A 692 -19.10 -9.63 8.95
C ALA A 692 -18.03 -10.69 9.29
N GLN A 693 -17.41 -11.32 8.27
CA GLN A 693 -16.32 -12.28 8.44
C GLN A 693 -14.97 -11.61 8.80
N SER A 694 -14.77 -10.32 8.47
CA SER A 694 -13.50 -9.62 8.70
C SER A 694 -13.14 -9.55 10.18
N ARG A 695 -14.13 -9.44 11.08
CA ARG A 695 -13.93 -9.17 12.50
C ARG A 695 -12.96 -10.15 13.16
N LEU A 696 -13.19 -11.45 12.98
CA LEU A 696 -12.34 -12.49 13.59
C LEU A 696 -10.95 -12.56 12.95
N LEU A 697 -10.85 -12.29 11.65
CA LEU A 697 -9.57 -12.18 10.96
C LEU A 697 -8.77 -11.02 11.56
N VAL A 698 -9.34 -9.81 11.58
CA VAL A 698 -8.72 -8.60 12.16
C VAL A 698 -8.25 -8.85 13.59
N GLU A 699 -9.08 -9.45 14.45
CA GLU A 699 -8.70 -9.83 15.82
C GLU A 699 -7.50 -10.79 15.85
N ALA A 700 -7.44 -11.77 14.95
CA ALA A 700 -6.34 -12.74 14.86
C ALA A 700 -5.03 -12.10 14.36
N PHE A 701 -5.10 -11.25 13.31
CA PHE A 701 -3.96 -10.49 12.79
C PHE A 701 -3.40 -9.53 13.84
N GLN A 702 -4.26 -8.77 14.54
CA GLN A 702 -3.86 -7.86 15.62
C GLN A 702 -3.15 -8.60 16.75
N ARG A 703 -3.70 -9.74 17.19
CA ARG A 703 -3.10 -10.52 18.27
C ARG A 703 -1.71 -11.06 17.92
N SER A 704 -1.48 -11.34 16.64
CA SER A 704 -0.23 -11.95 16.16
C SER A 704 0.78 -10.91 15.66
N GLY A 705 0.43 -9.61 15.73
CA GLY A 705 1.30 -8.52 15.30
C GLY A 705 1.52 -8.43 13.78
N ILE A 706 0.76 -9.18 12.98
CA ILE A 706 0.91 -9.16 11.52
C ILE A 706 0.23 -7.91 10.95
N PRO A 707 0.94 -7.09 10.16
CA PRO A 707 0.37 -5.88 9.59
C PRO A 707 -0.65 -6.23 8.50
N TYR A 708 -1.83 -5.59 8.57
CA TYR A 708 -2.91 -5.81 7.61
C TYR A 708 -3.56 -4.49 7.16
N GLN A 709 -4.28 -4.57 6.05
CA GLN A 709 -5.19 -3.55 5.56
C GLN A 709 -6.55 -4.16 5.23
N THR A 710 -7.64 -3.46 5.56
CA THR A 710 -9.00 -3.85 5.18
C THR A 710 -9.49 -3.00 4.01
N VAL A 711 -10.17 -3.61 3.05
CA VAL A 711 -10.76 -2.94 1.88
C VAL A 711 -12.29 -3.06 1.97
N GLY A 712 -12.99 -1.92 1.92
CA GLY A 712 -14.46 -1.87 1.85
C GLY A 712 -15.21 -1.93 3.19
N GLU A 713 -14.54 -1.89 4.36
CA GLU A 713 -15.22 -2.05 5.66
C GLU A 713 -16.03 -0.80 6.07
N THR A 714 -15.46 0.39 5.91
CA THR A 714 -16.17 1.67 6.01
C THR A 714 -15.45 2.64 5.10
N PRO A 715 -16.10 3.15 4.04
CA PRO A 715 -15.44 4.01 3.08
C PRO A 715 -14.69 5.14 3.78
N PHE A 716 -13.46 5.43 3.35
CA PHE A 716 -12.60 6.43 3.99
C PHE A 716 -13.32 7.78 4.22
N TYR A 717 -14.12 8.24 3.23
CA TYR A 717 -14.86 9.50 3.33
C TYR A 717 -16.11 9.43 4.22
N GLU A 718 -16.56 8.23 4.61
CA GLU A 718 -17.65 8.01 5.56
C GLU A 718 -17.18 7.97 7.01
N GLN A 719 -15.86 7.92 7.26
CA GLN A 719 -15.30 8.05 8.60
C GLN A 719 -15.81 9.32 9.27
N LYS A 720 -16.20 9.23 10.55
CA LYS A 720 -16.98 10.27 11.25
C LYS A 720 -16.35 11.66 11.15
N GLU A 721 -15.04 11.78 11.35
CA GLU A 721 -14.28 13.02 11.29
C GLU A 721 -14.17 13.55 9.87
N ILE A 722 -13.85 12.67 8.92
CA ILE A 722 -13.67 13.01 7.50
C ILE A 722 -14.99 13.44 6.87
N CYS A 723 -16.06 12.70 7.12
CA CYS A 723 -17.41 13.01 6.65
C CYS A 723 -17.85 14.40 7.10
N LYS A 724 -17.49 14.85 8.31
CA LYS A 724 -17.81 16.21 8.77
C LYS A 724 -17.11 17.28 7.95
N ILE A 725 -15.82 17.08 7.65
CA ILE A 725 -15.04 17.98 6.81
C ILE A 725 -15.66 18.04 5.41
N ILE A 726 -15.96 16.88 4.81
CA ILE A 726 -16.59 16.81 3.48
C ILE A 726 -17.97 17.47 3.48
N SER A 727 -18.81 17.23 4.48
CA SER A 727 -20.13 17.89 4.58
C SER A 727 -20.02 19.42 4.69
N TYR A 728 -19.01 19.93 5.41
CA TYR A 728 -18.74 21.37 5.46
C TYR A 728 -18.33 21.90 4.08
N LEU A 729 -17.36 21.24 3.43
CA LEU A 729 -16.91 21.62 2.09
C LEU A 729 -18.05 21.62 1.08
N LYS A 730 -18.91 20.59 1.07
CA LYS A 730 -20.11 20.54 0.21
C LYS A 730 -21.05 21.72 0.48
N SER A 731 -21.27 22.07 1.76
CA SER A 731 -22.15 23.19 2.12
C SER A 731 -21.63 24.57 1.71
N VAL A 732 -20.31 24.74 1.65
CA VAL A 732 -19.67 25.97 1.15
C VAL A 732 -19.63 26.00 -0.38
N ASN A 733 -19.38 24.84 -1.00
CA ASN A 733 -19.21 24.74 -2.45
C ASN A 733 -20.53 24.91 -3.22
N ALA A 734 -21.62 24.36 -2.67
CA ALA A 734 -22.97 24.42 -3.23
C ALA A 734 -23.91 25.30 -2.37
N PRO A 735 -23.75 26.64 -2.36
CA PRO A 735 -24.54 27.53 -1.50
C PRO A 735 -26.04 27.53 -1.84
N ASP A 736 -26.39 27.25 -3.10
CA ASP A 736 -27.77 27.16 -3.56
C ASP A 736 -28.46 25.86 -3.12
N SER A 737 -27.69 24.88 -2.64
CA SER A 737 -28.21 23.63 -2.07
C SER A 737 -28.57 23.84 -0.60
N ASN A 738 -29.85 24.13 -0.34
CA ASN A 738 -30.37 24.20 1.03
C ASN A 738 -30.19 22.88 1.81
N PHE A 739 -30.14 21.74 1.11
CA PHE A 739 -29.91 20.43 1.68
C PHE A 739 -28.58 20.33 2.44
N HIS A 740 -27.44 20.62 1.78
CA HIS A 740 -26.12 20.47 2.41
C HIS A 740 -25.96 21.36 3.63
N LYS A 741 -26.45 22.60 3.54
CA LYS A 741 -26.45 23.55 4.66
C LYS A 741 -27.27 23.04 5.85
N LYS A 742 -28.52 22.62 5.62
CA LYS A 742 -29.40 22.09 6.67
C LYS A 742 -28.85 20.79 7.26
N ASN A 743 -28.34 19.88 6.43
CA ASN A 743 -27.81 18.60 6.88
C ASN A 743 -26.55 18.80 7.74
N PHE A 744 -25.67 19.72 7.34
CA PHE A 744 -24.51 20.10 8.16
C PHE A 744 -24.94 20.72 9.49
N GLN A 745 -25.88 21.68 9.50
CA GLN A 745 -26.39 22.31 10.72
C GLN A 745 -27.10 21.30 11.65
N ASN A 746 -27.97 20.44 11.14
CA ASN A 746 -28.71 19.47 11.94
C ASN A 746 -27.80 18.40 12.56
N SER A 747 -26.68 18.07 11.90
CA SER A 747 -25.70 17.13 12.43
C SER A 747 -24.74 17.76 13.46
N HIS A 748 -24.79 19.08 13.66
CA HIS A 748 -23.84 19.81 14.51
C HIS A 748 -24.52 20.83 15.43
N ARG A 749 -24.47 20.60 16.75
CA ARG A 749 -25.12 21.43 17.79
C ARG A 749 -24.63 22.89 17.91
N LYS A 750 -23.60 23.30 17.16
CA LYS A 750 -23.05 24.67 17.17
C LYS A 750 -23.40 25.35 15.85
N ASN A 751 -23.90 26.59 15.91
CA ASN A 751 -24.06 27.45 14.73
C ASN A 751 -22.67 27.87 14.24
N TYR A 752 -22.13 27.14 13.26
CA TYR A 752 -20.93 27.56 12.54
C TYR A 752 -21.32 28.60 11.49
N ALA A 753 -20.61 29.73 11.47
CA ALA A 753 -20.67 30.64 10.33
C ALA A 753 -19.92 29.97 9.17
N LEU A 754 -20.63 29.64 8.09
CA LEU A 754 -20.01 29.09 6.88
C LEU A 754 -19.19 30.19 6.22
N ASP A 755 -17.86 30.04 6.17
CA ASP A 755 -16.99 31.01 5.51
C ASP A 755 -17.00 30.78 3.99
N SER A 756 -17.69 31.65 3.25
CA SER A 756 -17.70 31.61 1.79
C SER A 756 -16.37 32.05 1.16
N SER A 757 -15.40 32.54 1.95
CA SER A 757 -14.10 33.00 1.46
C SER A 757 -13.24 31.89 0.84
N TYR A 758 -13.54 30.61 1.15
CA TYR A 758 -12.86 29.45 0.55
C TYR A 758 -13.10 29.30 -0.96
N LYS A 759 -14.14 29.92 -1.53
CA LYS A 759 -14.44 29.88 -2.97
C LYS A 759 -13.66 30.93 -3.77
N ASN A 760 -13.17 31.99 -3.12
CA ASN A 760 -12.66 33.19 -3.78
C ASN A 760 -11.14 33.36 -3.67
N LYS A 761 -10.44 32.45 -2.98
CA LYS A 761 -8.99 32.46 -2.88
C LYS A 761 -8.46 31.35 -3.77
N ASN A 762 -7.44 31.61 -4.59
CA ASN A 762 -6.66 30.61 -5.34
C ASN A 762 -5.86 29.70 -4.37
N LEU A 763 -6.55 29.10 -3.39
CA LEU A 763 -5.98 28.20 -2.42
C LEU A 763 -5.99 26.79 -2.97
N LYS A 764 -4.98 26.01 -2.58
CA LYS A 764 -4.98 24.58 -2.86
C LYS A 764 -6.04 23.90 -2.00
N VAL A 765 -6.64 22.82 -2.50
CA VAL A 765 -7.67 22.07 -1.76
C VAL A 765 -7.17 21.60 -0.39
N ALA A 766 -5.90 21.20 -0.29
CA ALA A 766 -5.25 20.87 0.97
C ALA A 766 -5.29 22.01 2.00
N GLU A 767 -5.04 23.26 1.57
CA GLU A 767 -5.06 24.45 2.43
C GLU A 767 -6.49 24.78 2.87
N ILE A 768 -7.47 24.59 1.99
CA ILE A 768 -8.89 24.71 2.32
C ILE A 768 -9.26 23.69 3.41
N ILE A 769 -8.86 22.42 3.25
CA ILE A 769 -9.11 21.36 4.24
C ILE A 769 -8.47 21.72 5.58
N GLU A 770 -7.23 22.20 5.60
CA GLU A 770 -6.56 22.63 6.83
C GLU A 770 -7.27 23.81 7.51
N GLY A 771 -7.79 24.76 6.74
CA GLY A 771 -8.62 25.86 7.24
C GLY A 771 -9.91 25.36 7.89
N VAL A 772 -10.65 24.50 7.19
CA VAL A 772 -11.88 23.88 7.68
C VAL A 772 -11.62 23.06 8.95
N VAL A 773 -10.50 22.34 9.02
CA VAL A 773 -10.13 21.57 10.22
C VAL A 773 -9.93 22.48 11.43
N LYS A 774 -9.29 23.64 11.26
CA LYS A 774 -9.11 24.63 12.34
C LYS A 774 -10.43 25.24 12.81
N GLU A 775 -11.44 25.32 11.95
CA GLU A 775 -12.77 25.83 12.29
C GLU A 775 -13.64 24.79 13.00
N LEU A 776 -13.60 23.54 12.52
CA LEU A 776 -14.49 22.47 13.00
C LEU A 776 -13.99 21.75 14.25
N PHE A 777 -12.67 21.71 14.45
CA PHE A 777 -12.04 20.92 15.49
C PHE A 777 -11.10 21.77 16.36
N SER A 778 -10.91 21.38 17.62
CA SER A 778 -9.91 22.02 18.46
C SER A 778 -8.50 21.72 17.92
N PRO A 779 -7.50 22.61 18.11
CA PRO A 779 -6.14 22.44 17.57
C PRO A 779 -5.49 21.08 17.86
N ASP A 780 -5.81 20.49 19.02
CA ASP A 780 -5.26 19.20 19.45
C ASP A 780 -6.12 17.98 19.10
N TYR A 781 -7.29 18.16 18.48
CA TYR A 781 -8.25 17.07 18.28
C TYR A 781 -7.64 15.88 17.54
N PHE A 782 -7.01 16.14 16.38
CA PHE A 782 -6.35 15.10 15.58
C PHE A 782 -5.00 14.65 16.16
N ASN A 783 -4.35 15.44 17.02
CA ASN A 783 -3.04 15.10 17.60
C ASN A 783 -3.14 14.17 18.81
N LYS A 784 -4.33 14.03 19.42
CA LYS A 784 -4.55 13.16 20.59
C LYS A 784 -4.59 11.67 20.27
N ASN A 785 -4.82 11.31 19.01
CA ASN A 785 -5.01 9.92 18.58
C ASN A 785 -4.29 9.68 17.25
N GLU A 786 -3.32 8.78 17.25
CA GLU A 786 -2.56 8.34 16.07
C GLU A 786 -3.47 7.99 14.88
N LYS A 787 -4.58 7.28 15.12
CA LYS A 787 -5.54 6.92 14.07
C LYS A 787 -6.18 8.16 13.44
N GLN A 788 -6.56 9.15 14.26
CA GLN A 788 -7.17 10.39 13.76
C GLN A 788 -6.15 11.22 12.98
N LYS A 789 -4.92 11.34 13.49
CA LYS A 789 -3.80 12.00 12.78
C LYS A 789 -3.56 11.38 11.40
N LEU A 790 -3.53 10.04 11.33
CA LEU A 790 -3.37 9.30 10.08
C LEU A 790 -4.53 9.57 9.11
N LEU A 791 -5.78 9.58 9.58
CA LEU A 791 -6.95 9.88 8.74
C LEU A 791 -6.86 11.29 8.13
N LEU A 792 -6.49 12.31 8.92
CA LEU A 792 -6.34 13.67 8.40
C LEU A 792 -5.20 13.76 7.38
N ASN A 793 -4.04 13.16 7.65
CA ASN A 793 -2.91 13.13 6.73
C ASN A 793 -3.28 12.45 5.40
N GLN A 794 -4.04 11.35 5.46
CA GLN A 794 -4.54 10.67 4.28
C GLN A 794 -5.52 11.54 3.48
N LEU A 795 -6.41 12.30 4.13
CA LEU A 795 -7.33 13.22 3.47
C LEU A 795 -6.55 14.33 2.74
N ILE A 796 -5.58 14.94 3.42
CA ILE A 796 -4.73 15.98 2.83
C ILE A 796 -3.96 15.41 1.64
N LEU A 797 -3.34 14.24 1.78
CA LEU A 797 -2.60 13.59 0.71
C LEU A 797 -3.49 13.31 -0.52
N ARG A 798 -4.70 12.79 -0.30
CA ARG A 798 -5.69 12.52 -1.36
C ARG A 798 -6.19 13.79 -2.04
N SER A 799 -6.15 14.94 -1.37
CA SER A 799 -6.57 16.23 -1.94
C SER A 799 -5.50 16.91 -2.81
N LYS A 800 -4.22 16.57 -2.64
CA LYS A 800 -3.10 17.23 -3.34
C LYS A 800 -3.20 17.23 -4.86
N PRO A 801 -3.67 16.16 -5.55
CA PRO A 801 -3.75 16.14 -7.01
C PRO A 801 -4.73 17.16 -7.61
N PHE A 802 -5.67 17.70 -6.82
CA PHE A 802 -6.78 18.53 -7.32
C PHE A 802 -6.47 20.03 -7.22
N GLU A 803 -5.29 20.46 -7.66
CA GLU A 803 -4.74 21.83 -7.50
C GLU A 803 -5.75 22.99 -7.70
N GLY A 804 -6.42 23.42 -6.61
CA GLY A 804 -7.43 24.49 -6.61
C GLY A 804 -8.83 24.09 -7.12
N GLN A 805 -9.00 22.86 -7.60
CA GLN A 805 -10.25 22.33 -8.15
C GLN A 805 -11.07 21.61 -7.06
N LEU A 806 -11.75 22.40 -6.21
CA LEU A 806 -12.55 21.85 -5.11
C LEU A 806 -13.73 20.99 -5.60
N ASP A 807 -14.38 21.38 -6.70
CA ASP A 807 -15.46 20.61 -7.32
C ASP A 807 -14.99 19.19 -7.71
N ASP A 808 -13.87 19.10 -8.43
CA ASP A 808 -13.31 17.81 -8.88
C ASP A 808 -12.89 16.94 -7.69
N PHE A 809 -12.34 17.55 -6.63
CA PHE A 809 -12.05 16.83 -5.39
C PHE A 809 -13.33 16.27 -4.75
N LEU A 810 -14.37 17.08 -4.59
CA LEU A 810 -15.64 16.66 -3.97
C LEU A 810 -16.33 15.58 -4.81
N ASP A 811 -16.34 15.70 -6.13
CA ASP A 811 -16.86 14.70 -7.04
C ASP A 811 -16.06 13.40 -6.90
N SER A 812 -14.73 13.47 -6.81
CA SER A 812 -13.89 12.29 -6.58
C SER A 812 -14.20 11.56 -5.26
N THR A 813 -14.65 12.28 -4.21
CA THR A 813 -15.00 11.65 -2.92
C THR A 813 -16.26 10.78 -2.99
N VAL A 814 -17.15 11.05 -3.95
CA VAL A 814 -18.41 10.31 -4.14
C VAL A 814 -18.26 9.22 -5.21
N LEU A 815 -17.41 9.46 -6.22
CA LEU A 815 -17.18 8.54 -7.34
C LEU A 815 -16.21 7.39 -7.02
N GLN A 816 -15.68 7.29 -5.80
CA GLN A 816 -14.77 6.21 -5.41
C GLN A 816 -15.48 4.86 -5.22
N THR A 817 -14.79 3.80 -5.63
CA THR A 817 -15.20 2.40 -5.46
C THR A 817 -14.40 1.74 -4.33
N GLU A 818 -14.89 0.62 -3.77
CA GLU A 818 -14.20 -0.14 -2.71
C GLU A 818 -12.75 -0.52 -3.13
N THR A 819 -12.55 -0.87 -4.40
CA THR A 819 -11.24 -1.22 -4.96
C THR A 819 -10.23 -0.07 -4.97
N ASP A 820 -10.70 1.18 -4.89
CA ASP A 820 -9.85 2.37 -4.85
C ASP A 820 -9.24 2.61 -3.45
N GLU A 821 -9.70 1.89 -2.41
CA GLU A 821 -9.17 2.02 -1.04
C GLU A 821 -7.87 1.25 -0.79
N TYR A 822 -7.59 0.23 -1.59
CA TYR A 822 -6.39 -0.59 -1.47
C TYR A 822 -5.13 0.21 -1.78
N ASP A 823 -4.15 0.19 -0.86
CA ASP A 823 -2.83 0.79 -1.09
C ASP A 823 -1.83 -0.30 -1.53
N PRO A 824 -1.40 -0.32 -2.80
CA PRO A 824 -0.42 -1.29 -3.30
C PRO A 824 0.98 -1.10 -2.73
N ARG A 825 1.29 0.06 -2.11
CA ARG A 825 2.64 0.38 -1.63
C ARG A 825 2.88 -0.06 -0.18
N ALA A 826 1.82 -0.48 0.51
CA ALA A 826 1.89 -0.89 1.90
C ALA A 826 2.23 -2.38 1.98
N ASP A 827 3.34 -2.74 2.65
CA ASP A 827 3.68 -4.14 2.91
C ASP A 827 2.79 -4.72 4.03
N ARG A 828 1.56 -5.12 3.66
CA ARG A 828 0.51 -5.55 4.57
C ARG A 828 -0.35 -6.63 3.94
N VAL A 829 -0.82 -7.58 4.76
CA VAL A 829 -1.80 -8.59 4.33
C VAL A 829 -3.13 -7.90 4.02
N THR A 830 -3.76 -8.28 2.91
CA THR A 830 -4.96 -7.60 2.44
C THR A 830 -6.23 -8.40 2.76
N LEU A 831 -7.16 -7.80 3.51
CA LEU A 831 -8.44 -8.39 3.88
C LEU A 831 -9.56 -7.71 3.07
N MET A 832 -10.31 -8.47 2.26
CA MET A 832 -11.33 -7.88 1.39
C MET A 832 -12.45 -8.86 1.03
N THR A 833 -13.54 -8.34 0.46
CA THR A 833 -14.59 -9.19 -0.11
C THR A 833 -14.17 -9.78 -1.45
N LEU A 834 -14.81 -10.89 -1.86
CA LEU A 834 -14.64 -11.45 -3.21
C LEU A 834 -14.92 -10.41 -4.30
N HIS A 835 -15.93 -9.55 -4.13
CA HIS A 835 -16.25 -8.47 -5.06
C HIS A 835 -15.12 -7.43 -5.17
N ALA A 836 -14.57 -7.01 -4.03
CA ALA A 836 -13.47 -6.05 -3.98
C ALA A 836 -12.14 -6.61 -4.52
N SER A 837 -12.04 -7.92 -4.72
CA SER A 837 -10.86 -8.55 -5.32
C SER A 837 -10.75 -8.36 -6.83
N LYS A 838 -11.84 -7.95 -7.50
CA LYS A 838 -11.87 -7.78 -8.96
C LYS A 838 -10.83 -6.74 -9.41
N GLY A 839 -10.08 -7.09 -10.44
CA GLY A 839 -8.96 -6.27 -10.95
C GLY A 839 -7.65 -6.37 -10.15
N LEU A 840 -7.64 -7.05 -8.99
CA LEU A 840 -6.42 -7.27 -8.18
C LEU A 840 -5.80 -8.64 -8.45
N GLU A 841 -4.60 -8.87 -7.93
CA GLU A 841 -3.91 -10.16 -8.01
C GLU A 841 -2.88 -10.29 -6.89
N PHE A 842 -2.76 -11.50 -6.33
CA PHE A 842 -1.89 -11.79 -5.18
C PHE A 842 -1.14 -13.10 -5.38
N SER A 843 0.05 -13.21 -4.78
CA SER A 843 0.85 -14.43 -4.85
C SER A 843 0.15 -15.60 -4.16
N VAL A 844 -0.41 -15.34 -2.97
CA VAL A 844 -1.13 -16.33 -2.15
C VAL A 844 -2.50 -15.78 -1.76
N ILE A 845 -3.54 -16.58 -1.94
CA ILE A 845 -4.91 -16.22 -1.57
C ILE A 845 -5.52 -17.28 -0.66
N PHE A 846 -6.14 -16.81 0.42
CA PHE A 846 -7.03 -17.59 1.28
C PHE A 846 -8.48 -17.17 0.97
N ILE A 847 -9.33 -18.10 0.53
CA ILE A 847 -10.78 -17.86 0.45
C ILE A 847 -11.42 -18.55 1.66
N VAL A 848 -11.99 -17.75 2.56
CA VAL A 848 -12.58 -18.24 3.82
C VAL A 848 -14.10 -18.28 3.76
N GLY A 849 -14.71 -19.17 4.53
CA GLY A 849 -16.16 -19.36 4.53
C GLY A 849 -16.72 -19.96 3.24
N CYS A 850 -15.98 -20.90 2.62
CA CYS A 850 -16.47 -21.76 1.55
C CYS A 850 -17.50 -22.77 2.09
N GLU A 851 -18.67 -22.24 2.48
CA GLU A 851 -19.77 -22.94 3.14
C GLU A 851 -21.07 -22.72 2.34
N GLU A 852 -21.97 -23.70 2.34
CA GLU A 852 -23.34 -23.49 1.84
C GLU A 852 -24.00 -22.28 2.56
N ASP A 853 -24.89 -21.59 1.88
CA ASP A 853 -25.54 -20.32 2.28
C ASP A 853 -24.60 -19.11 2.46
N LEU A 854 -23.28 -19.29 2.35
CA LEU A 854 -22.28 -18.22 2.40
C LEU A 854 -21.53 -18.08 1.08
N ILE A 855 -21.03 -19.18 0.51
CA ILE A 855 -20.47 -19.28 -0.84
C ILE A 855 -20.99 -20.61 -1.42
N PRO A 856 -22.07 -20.63 -2.21
CA PRO A 856 -22.85 -19.49 -2.69
C PRO A 856 -23.67 -18.82 -1.58
N TYR A 857 -23.76 -17.49 -1.60
CA TYR A 857 -24.59 -16.75 -0.66
C TYR A 857 -26.08 -16.96 -0.94
N GLN A 858 -26.83 -17.43 0.05
CA GLN A 858 -28.29 -17.54 -0.02
C GLN A 858 -28.92 -16.77 1.13
N LYS A 859 -29.74 -15.78 0.79
CA LYS A 859 -30.50 -15.04 1.80
C LYS A 859 -31.80 -15.79 2.08
N LYS A 860 -32.07 -16.06 3.36
CA LYS A 860 -33.30 -16.76 3.79
C LYS A 860 -34.54 -16.08 3.18
N GLY A 861 -35.25 -16.81 2.31
CA GLY A 861 -36.50 -16.37 1.69
C GLY A 861 -36.37 -15.57 0.39
N GLU A 862 -35.18 -15.47 -0.21
CA GLU A 862 -34.96 -14.83 -1.52
C GLU A 862 -34.23 -15.79 -2.47
N ASP A 863 -34.61 -15.81 -3.75
CA ASP A 863 -33.89 -16.57 -4.77
C ASP A 863 -32.53 -15.89 -5.05
N SER A 864 -31.45 -16.61 -4.76
CA SER A 864 -30.09 -16.19 -5.10
C SER A 864 -29.69 -16.66 -6.49
N ASP A 865 -29.07 -15.80 -7.30
CA ASP A 865 -28.44 -16.23 -8.55
C ASP A 865 -27.17 -17.04 -8.26
N ILE A 866 -27.31 -18.37 -8.27
CA ILE A 866 -26.19 -19.30 -8.05
C ILE A 866 -25.13 -19.16 -9.14
N GLU A 867 -25.52 -18.80 -10.37
CA GLU A 867 -24.58 -18.61 -11.47
C GLU A 867 -23.74 -17.34 -11.29
N GLU A 868 -24.32 -16.28 -10.73
CA GLU A 868 -23.55 -15.09 -10.28
C GLU A 868 -22.59 -15.42 -9.14
N GLU A 869 -23.04 -16.18 -8.13
CA GLU A 869 -22.17 -16.61 -7.03
C GLU A 869 -21.05 -17.55 -7.50
N ARG A 870 -21.29 -18.38 -8.51
CA ARG A 870 -20.27 -19.21 -9.17
C ARG A 870 -19.24 -18.36 -9.90
N ARG A 871 -19.68 -17.33 -10.66
CA ARG A 871 -18.78 -16.34 -11.29
C ARG A 871 -17.96 -15.58 -10.25
N LEU A 872 -18.57 -15.22 -9.12
CA LEU A 872 -17.90 -14.56 -8.00
C LEU A 872 -16.80 -15.44 -7.39
N PHE A 873 -17.08 -16.73 -7.17
CA PHE A 873 -16.08 -17.68 -6.69
C PHE A 873 -14.94 -17.87 -7.70
N TYR A 874 -15.27 -18.02 -8.99
CA TYR A 874 -14.31 -18.07 -10.09
C TYR A 874 -13.40 -16.82 -10.14
N VAL A 875 -13.97 -15.62 -9.97
CA VAL A 875 -13.20 -14.37 -9.88
C VAL A 875 -12.19 -14.45 -8.73
N GLY A 876 -12.62 -14.87 -7.54
CA GLY A 876 -11.75 -15.02 -6.37
C GLY A 876 -10.58 -15.99 -6.60
N MET A 877 -10.87 -17.18 -7.16
CA MET A 877 -9.83 -18.17 -7.48
C MET A 877 -8.79 -17.62 -8.45
N THR A 878 -9.24 -16.92 -9.50
CA THR A 878 -8.40 -16.40 -10.59
C THR A 878 -7.68 -15.09 -10.28
N ARG A 879 -7.80 -14.60 -9.03
CA ARG A 879 -6.92 -13.54 -8.49
C ARG A 879 -5.57 -14.11 -8.01
N THR A 880 -5.48 -15.42 -7.84
CA THR A 880 -4.31 -16.09 -7.29
C THR A 880 -3.24 -16.32 -8.34
N ARG A 881 -1.97 -16.03 -8.02
CA ARG A 881 -0.82 -16.35 -8.89
C ARG A 881 -0.23 -17.73 -8.60
N LYS A 882 0.18 -18.00 -7.35
CA LYS A 882 0.97 -19.20 -6.99
C LYS A 882 0.21 -20.22 -6.15
N LYS A 883 -0.42 -19.80 -5.05
CA LYS A 883 -1.03 -20.72 -4.07
C LYS A 883 -2.43 -20.28 -3.63
N LEU A 884 -3.39 -21.19 -3.75
CA LEU A 884 -4.78 -20.98 -3.36
C LEU A 884 -5.15 -21.92 -2.21
N VAL A 885 -5.68 -21.36 -1.12
CA VAL A 885 -6.19 -22.09 0.03
C VAL A 885 -7.68 -21.80 0.18
N LEU A 886 -8.51 -22.84 0.12
CA LEU A 886 -9.96 -22.76 0.26
C LEU A 886 -10.35 -23.30 1.63
N MET A 887 -11.10 -22.52 2.40
CA MET A 887 -11.36 -22.82 3.81
C MET A 887 -12.84 -22.79 4.14
N ASN A 888 -13.28 -23.71 5.00
CA ASN A 888 -14.63 -23.73 5.55
C ASN A 888 -14.56 -23.96 7.07
N ALA A 889 -15.56 -23.50 7.81
CA ALA A 889 -15.74 -23.77 9.23
C ALA A 889 -16.97 -24.65 9.46
N LYS A 890 -16.86 -25.64 10.36
CA LYS A 890 -18.00 -26.47 10.77
C LYS A 890 -19.05 -25.70 11.58
N LYS A 891 -18.60 -24.71 12.35
CA LYS A 891 -19.44 -23.86 13.20
C LYS A 891 -19.02 -22.41 13.04
N ARG A 892 -19.96 -21.54 12.70
CA ARG A 892 -19.70 -20.11 12.47
C ARG A 892 -20.70 -19.27 13.25
N PHE A 893 -20.27 -18.12 13.75
CA PHE A 893 -21.16 -17.13 14.36
C PHE A 893 -21.30 -15.91 13.44
N LEU A 894 -22.48 -15.75 12.85
CA LEU A 894 -22.81 -14.62 11.96
C LEU A 894 -24.11 -13.97 12.39
N PHE A 895 -24.14 -12.63 12.36
CA PHE A 895 -25.35 -11.83 12.64
C PHE A 895 -26.07 -12.13 13.97
N GLY A 896 -25.33 -12.61 14.99
CA GLY A 896 -25.90 -12.94 16.29
C GLY A 896 -26.37 -14.39 16.43
N GLU A 897 -26.29 -15.19 15.37
CA GLU A 897 -26.71 -16.59 15.34
C GLU A 897 -25.52 -17.54 15.09
N ARG A 898 -25.60 -18.76 15.62
CA ARG A 898 -24.67 -19.85 15.27
C ARG A 898 -25.22 -20.64 14.10
N CYS A 899 -24.40 -20.80 13.07
CA CYS A 899 -24.70 -21.58 11.87
C CYS A 899 -23.77 -22.79 11.81
N GLU A 900 -24.32 -23.95 11.41
CA GLU A 900 -23.57 -25.17 11.13
C GLU A 900 -23.80 -25.53 9.66
N ASN A 901 -23.03 -24.89 8.78
CA ASN A 901 -23.20 -25.03 7.34
C ASN A 901 -22.31 -26.17 6.82
N SER A 902 -22.79 -26.87 5.80
CA SER A 902 -21.98 -27.86 5.09
C SER A 902 -20.94 -27.15 4.20
N PRO A 903 -19.83 -27.82 3.82
CA PRO A 903 -18.88 -27.26 2.87
C PRO A 903 -19.57 -26.88 1.55
N SER A 904 -19.12 -25.79 0.93
CA SER A 904 -19.63 -25.29 -0.34
C SER A 904 -19.63 -26.36 -1.43
N ARG A 905 -20.73 -26.45 -2.17
CA ARG A 905 -20.87 -27.29 -3.37
C ARG A 905 -19.80 -27.00 -4.42
N PHE A 906 -19.28 -25.78 -4.50
CA PHE A 906 -18.25 -25.42 -5.46
C PHE A 906 -16.91 -26.13 -5.19
N LEU A 907 -16.67 -26.59 -3.96
CA LEU A 907 -15.48 -27.40 -3.63
C LEU A 907 -15.56 -28.81 -4.23
N ASN A 908 -16.77 -29.33 -4.45
CA ASN A 908 -17.01 -30.64 -5.08
C ASN A 908 -16.87 -30.59 -6.60
N ASP A 909 -16.85 -29.39 -7.19
CA ASP A 909 -16.67 -29.20 -8.62
C ASP A 909 -15.19 -29.36 -9.03
N ILE A 910 -14.27 -29.29 -8.07
CA ILE A 910 -12.82 -29.44 -8.27
C ILE A 910 -12.42 -30.90 -8.12
N GLU A 911 -11.72 -31.45 -9.12
CA GLU A 911 -11.25 -32.84 -9.12
C GLU A 911 -10.22 -33.13 -8.00
N GLU A 912 -10.19 -34.37 -7.52
CA GLU A 912 -9.26 -34.81 -6.44
C GLU A 912 -7.78 -34.69 -6.84
N ALA A 913 -7.46 -34.74 -8.14
CA ALA A 913 -6.08 -34.61 -8.60
C ALA A 913 -5.52 -33.20 -8.35
N LEU A 914 -6.37 -32.16 -8.38
CA LEU A 914 -5.97 -30.75 -8.25
C LEU A 914 -5.99 -30.24 -6.81
N LYS A 915 -6.61 -30.96 -5.88
CA LYS A 915 -6.78 -30.53 -4.49
C LYS A 915 -6.11 -31.46 -3.49
N GLU A 916 -5.74 -30.89 -2.35
CA GLU A 916 -5.20 -31.59 -1.19
C GLU A 916 -6.02 -31.19 0.04
N ILE A 917 -6.62 -32.18 0.71
CA ILE A 917 -7.41 -31.95 1.93
C ILE A 917 -6.48 -32.03 3.14
N LYS A 918 -6.15 -30.88 3.74
CA LYS A 918 -5.34 -30.84 4.95
C LYS A 918 -6.17 -31.15 6.18
N LYS A 919 -5.75 -32.16 6.94
CA LYS A 919 -6.22 -32.42 8.30
C LYS A 919 -5.17 -31.89 9.27
N ARG A 920 -5.51 -30.92 10.12
CA ARG A 920 -4.61 -30.51 11.20
C ARG A 920 -4.70 -31.55 12.31
N GLU A 921 -3.63 -32.32 12.52
CA GLU A 921 -3.46 -33.07 13.75
C GLU A 921 -3.25 -32.06 14.88
N PHE A 922 -4.23 -31.89 15.75
CA PHE A 922 -4.00 -31.21 17.01
C PHE A 922 -3.03 -32.07 17.81
N LYS A 923 -1.73 -31.73 17.83
CA LYS A 923 -0.81 -32.27 18.83
C LYS A 923 -1.44 -32.01 20.19
N LYS A 924 -1.89 -33.07 20.88
CA LYS A 924 -2.38 -33.00 22.26
C LYS A 924 -1.37 -32.20 23.07
N LYS A 925 -1.87 -31.29 23.92
CA LYS A 925 -1.05 -30.62 24.94
C LYS A 925 -0.12 -31.67 25.54
N ILE A 926 1.19 -31.42 25.45
CA ILE A 926 2.20 -32.19 26.19
C ILE A 926 1.75 -32.15 27.64
N THR A 927 1.36 -33.32 28.18
CA THR A 927 1.01 -33.51 29.57
C THR A 927 2.19 -33.11 30.45
N ASP A 928 1.88 -32.60 31.65
CA ASP A 928 2.81 -31.98 32.60
C ASP A 928 4.03 -32.84 33.03
N GLU A 929 4.13 -34.09 32.59
CA GLU A 929 5.27 -34.98 32.85
C GLU A 929 6.58 -34.53 32.19
N LYS A 930 6.54 -33.79 31.07
CA LYS A 930 7.80 -33.27 30.45
C LYS A 930 8.37 -32.02 31.12
N LYS A 931 7.61 -31.35 32.01
CA LYS A 931 8.15 -30.22 32.80
C LYS A 931 9.10 -30.68 33.91
N GLN A 932 8.99 -31.92 34.38
CA GLN A 932 9.89 -32.45 35.41
C GLN A 932 11.29 -32.81 34.87
N ASN A 933 11.40 -33.21 33.60
CA ASN A 933 12.71 -33.56 33.02
C ASN A 933 13.55 -32.35 32.57
N GLN A 934 12.96 -31.15 32.47
CA GLN A 934 13.70 -29.93 32.10
C GLN A 934 14.37 -29.24 33.30
N MET A 935 14.08 -29.68 34.53
CA MET A 935 14.74 -29.18 35.75
C MET A 935 15.96 -30.02 36.19
N ASN A 936 16.32 -31.08 35.46
CA ASN A 936 17.56 -31.85 35.72
C ASN A 936 18.75 -31.41 34.85
N LEU A 937 18.62 -30.29 34.14
CA LEU A 937 19.67 -29.70 33.30
C LEU A 937 19.97 -28.23 33.66
N PHE A 938 19.63 -27.82 34.89
CA PHE A 938 20.03 -26.54 35.49
C PHE A 938 20.69 -26.74 36.84
#